data_AF-A0A6C0KYY1-F1
#
_entry.id   AF-A0A6C0KYY1-F1
#
_cell.length_a   1.000
_cell.length_b   1.000
_cell.length_c   1.000
_cell.angle_alpha   90.00
_cell.angle_beta   90.00
_cell.angle_gamma   90.00
#
_symmetry.space_group_name_H-M   'P 1'
#
loop_
_entity.id
_entity.type
_entity.pdbx_description
1 polymer ?
#
loop_
_entity_poly.entity_id
_entity_poly.type
_entity_poly.pdbx_seq_one_letter_code
_entity_poly.pdbx_strand_id
1 'polypeptide(L)'
;MKVILVVGSGARECMIIKKLIEDSSKINIPINIICIKTQENTIINDMCHKTVTMEQNVNKTMEKIEEHIHFCIIGPEDPLEKQYADYFEKNNIPCIGPLQFYAQLETSKYFCRDFLSKNATLSKYSPKFICIDKNNKTYENIKIILDSFDEIVIKKDGLCGGKGVTVQGFDFADKDSQINYILNSDDSFIVEEKLVGEEFSVLSMTDGLNHIQHFPPMQDNKRLLNADKGPNTGGMGCVIDKNNTLSFLTQEDIDETHNINTLVIQELNSLQEKNNLPIGYRGILYGSYIKTKNGICIIEYNCRFGDPECMVALSLLETNFYSICLDTISGNLCVPFKFSQDAIICLYLVPKKYPKCKESDLNYDIYFEPGCIMDNIINANIKITNGHNYSQKSRSLCYISKKSDLYKCYHFLYNQIKSIKGNLHYRTDIGSKFLSQYEQAGVSIENGESAISKVKQHILSTYNKNITSEIGSFGGEYKFKDDILVASIDGVGTKSSLIKKFMNEPSYYSIGKDIVGHSVNDILTQGAYPLFFLDYFGTDRLSIKEFEQCIRGMTDACLEYGKMPIIGGETAEMPLVYRQNEIEIIGCIIGVKNKNFFPNKVKSGDVIVSLPSVSPHTNGYSLINYIIENGAVFEHEMINIVLKPHKCYLNEVKLFTRTYGYDKLSAMAHITGGGLVSNLKRVLPLNLDIELYDIEFPEWCNYLMKKSNLSRDEMFRVFNCGVGFVLVVDKDVDLNVFDCPHKVIGTVKEK
;
A
#
# COMPACT_ATOMS: atom_id res chain seq x y z
N MET A 1 -43.46 2.64 6.43
CA MET A 1 -41.99 2.50 6.44
C MET A 1 -41.67 1.09 6.00
N LYS A 2 -40.68 0.90 5.12
CA LYS A 2 -40.28 -0.46 4.70
C LYS A 2 -39.38 -1.05 5.80
N VAL A 3 -39.66 -2.29 6.21
CA VAL A 3 -38.84 -2.98 7.21
C VAL A 3 -37.84 -3.89 6.49
N ILE A 4 -36.55 -3.71 6.75
CA ILE A 4 -35.48 -4.54 6.21
C ILE A 4 -34.91 -5.37 7.35
N LEU A 5 -34.76 -6.67 7.10
CA LEU A 5 -34.18 -7.60 8.06
C LEU A 5 -32.70 -7.84 7.72
N VAL A 6 -31.80 -7.62 8.66
CA VAL A 6 -30.38 -7.96 8.52
C VAL A 6 -30.03 -9.08 9.49
N VAL A 7 -29.45 -10.17 9.01
CA VAL A 7 -29.04 -11.30 9.85
C VAL A 7 -27.53 -11.24 10.07
N GLY A 8 -27.10 -11.28 11.33
CA GLY A 8 -25.71 -11.18 11.76
C GLY A 8 -25.47 -10.09 12.79
N SER A 9 -24.23 -9.93 13.23
CA SER A 9 -23.88 -8.94 14.26
C SER A 9 -22.40 -8.58 14.34
N GLY A 10 -21.64 -8.80 13.27
CA GLY A 10 -20.24 -8.39 13.12
C GLY A 10 -20.09 -7.01 12.46
N ALA A 11 -18.84 -6.61 12.21
CA ALA A 11 -18.54 -5.32 11.56
C ALA A 11 -19.15 -5.21 10.16
N ARG A 12 -19.18 -6.34 9.42
CA ARG A 12 -19.84 -6.45 8.14
C ARG A 12 -21.31 -6.04 8.22
N GLU A 13 -22.06 -6.54 9.20
CA GLU A 13 -23.46 -6.19 9.37
C GLU A 13 -23.63 -4.73 9.80
N CYS A 14 -22.76 -4.21 10.68
CA CYS A 14 -22.71 -2.78 10.98
C CYS A 14 -22.55 -1.95 9.69
N MET A 15 -21.63 -2.36 8.79
CA MET A 15 -21.40 -1.65 7.53
C MET A 15 -22.62 -1.73 6.58
N ILE A 16 -23.22 -2.92 6.43
CA ILE A 16 -24.44 -3.13 5.63
C ILE A 16 -25.57 -2.22 6.14
N ILE A 17 -25.80 -2.21 7.45
CA ILE A 17 -26.85 -1.40 8.09
C ILE A 17 -26.57 0.09 7.88
N LYS A 18 -25.34 0.55 8.15
CA LYS A 18 -24.92 1.95 7.95
C LYS A 18 -25.18 2.38 6.50
N LYS A 19 -24.74 1.58 5.53
CA LYS A 19 -24.86 1.88 4.10
C LYS A 19 -26.32 1.88 3.63
N LEU A 20 -27.15 0.95 4.10
CA LEU A 20 -28.59 0.95 3.81
C LEU A 20 -29.28 2.21 4.31
N ILE A 21 -29.02 2.62 5.56
CA ILE A 21 -29.60 3.82 6.16
C ILE A 21 -29.15 5.07 5.40
N GLU A 22 -27.84 5.19 5.12
CA GLU A 22 -27.28 6.32 4.39
C GLU A 22 -27.88 6.44 2.98
N ASP A 23 -27.89 5.35 2.22
CA ASP A 23 -28.27 5.39 0.82
C ASP A 23 -29.79 5.46 0.62
N SER A 24 -30.60 4.85 1.50
CA SER A 24 -32.06 5.03 1.46
C SER A 24 -32.47 6.47 1.78
N SER A 25 -31.76 7.13 2.70
CA SER A 25 -31.96 8.54 3.04
C SER A 25 -31.66 9.46 1.85
N LYS A 26 -30.59 9.21 1.07
CA LYS A 26 -30.25 9.99 -0.14
C LYS A 26 -31.36 10.03 -1.19
N ILE A 27 -32.25 9.04 -1.21
CA ILE A 27 -33.40 8.98 -2.12
C ILE A 27 -34.74 9.18 -1.40
N ASN A 28 -34.71 9.68 -0.16
CA ASN A 28 -35.88 10.01 0.66
C ASN A 28 -36.83 8.82 0.93
N ILE A 29 -36.29 7.60 1.06
CA ILE A 29 -37.08 6.41 1.41
C ILE A 29 -36.79 6.02 2.86
N PRO A 30 -37.72 6.25 3.81
CA PRO A 30 -37.51 5.86 5.19
C PRO A 30 -37.63 4.34 5.35
N ILE A 31 -36.63 3.76 6.02
CA ILE A 31 -36.55 2.32 6.30
C ILE A 31 -36.39 2.10 7.81
N ASN A 32 -36.94 0.98 8.29
CA ASN A 32 -36.67 0.46 9.62
C ASN A 32 -35.81 -0.80 9.49
N ILE A 33 -34.71 -0.87 10.22
CA ILE A 33 -33.87 -2.06 10.28
C ILE A 33 -34.25 -2.90 11.49
N ILE A 34 -34.52 -4.19 11.25
CA ILE A 34 -34.54 -5.21 12.31
C ILE A 34 -33.29 -6.07 12.13
N CYS A 35 -32.54 -6.29 13.20
CA CYS A 35 -31.34 -7.12 13.16
C CYS A 35 -31.50 -8.42 13.94
N ILE A 36 -31.27 -9.56 13.30
CA ILE A 36 -31.15 -10.87 13.97
C ILE A 36 -29.69 -11.06 14.38
N LYS A 37 -29.40 -10.85 15.66
CA LYS A 37 -28.06 -10.94 16.24
C LYS A 37 -27.62 -12.39 16.42
N THR A 38 -26.47 -12.74 15.85
CA THR A 38 -25.80 -14.03 16.04
C THR A 38 -24.94 -14.07 17.30
N GLN A 39 -24.54 -12.91 17.80
CA GLN A 39 -23.81 -12.69 19.05
C GLN A 39 -24.17 -11.30 19.61
N GLU A 40 -23.82 -11.03 20.87
CA GLU A 40 -24.12 -9.72 21.45
C GLU A 40 -23.22 -8.63 20.86
N ASN A 41 -23.84 -7.56 20.33
CA ASN A 41 -23.19 -6.37 19.82
C ASN A 41 -24.06 -5.15 20.13
N THR A 42 -23.61 -4.30 21.05
CA THR A 42 -24.42 -3.18 21.55
C THR A 42 -24.59 -2.07 20.51
N ILE A 43 -23.63 -1.89 19.60
CA ILE A 43 -23.69 -0.83 18.58
C ILE A 43 -24.87 -1.04 17.62
N ILE A 44 -25.14 -2.30 17.27
CA ILE A 44 -26.26 -2.64 16.39
C ILE A 44 -27.60 -2.27 17.03
N ASN A 45 -27.73 -2.33 18.36
CA ASN A 45 -28.95 -1.94 19.05
C ASN A 45 -29.27 -0.45 18.82
N ASP A 46 -28.25 0.41 18.73
CA ASP A 46 -28.42 1.85 18.53
C ASP A 46 -28.71 2.20 17.06
N MET A 47 -28.29 1.35 16.13
CA MET A 47 -28.50 1.55 14.69
C MET A 47 -29.83 1.00 14.16
N CYS A 48 -30.47 0.10 14.92
CA CYS A 48 -31.64 -0.65 14.47
C CYS A 48 -32.90 -0.21 15.20
N HIS A 49 -34.04 -0.34 14.52
CA HIS A 49 -35.35 -0.16 15.15
C HIS A 49 -35.62 -1.23 16.21
N LYS A 50 -35.20 -2.47 15.95
CA LYS A 50 -35.36 -3.62 16.84
C LYS A 50 -34.23 -4.62 16.61
N THR A 51 -33.81 -5.32 17.66
CA THR A 51 -32.86 -6.43 17.56
C THR A 51 -33.45 -7.69 18.20
N VAL A 52 -33.16 -8.85 17.62
CA VAL A 52 -33.64 -10.16 18.06
C VAL A 52 -32.46 -11.11 18.13
N THR A 53 -32.32 -11.87 19.21
CA THR A 53 -31.28 -12.91 19.31
C THR A 53 -31.66 -14.12 18.48
N MET A 54 -30.73 -14.60 17.65
CA MET A 54 -30.90 -15.80 16.84
C MET A 54 -31.11 -17.03 17.73
N GLU A 55 -32.16 -17.79 17.46
CA GLU A 55 -32.46 -19.06 18.14
C GLU A 55 -31.90 -20.24 17.34
N GLN A 56 -31.96 -21.44 17.92
CA GLN A 56 -31.54 -22.67 17.23
C GLN A 56 -32.33 -22.96 15.94
N ASN A 57 -33.55 -22.44 15.82
CA ASN A 57 -34.43 -22.65 14.68
C ASN A 57 -34.95 -21.30 14.18
N VAL A 58 -34.99 -21.15 12.85
CA VAL A 58 -35.50 -19.94 12.18
C VAL A 58 -36.94 -19.61 12.58
N ASN A 59 -37.84 -20.61 12.70
CA ASN A 59 -39.24 -20.39 13.12
C ASN A 59 -39.31 -19.69 14.49
N LYS A 60 -38.57 -20.20 15.49
CA LYS A 60 -38.53 -19.61 16.84
C LYS A 60 -37.92 -18.22 16.85
N THR A 61 -36.98 -17.95 15.95
CA THR A 61 -36.40 -16.60 15.80
C THR A 61 -37.47 -15.66 15.22
N MET A 62 -38.20 -16.11 14.20
CA MET A 62 -39.19 -15.33 13.48
C MET A 62 -40.48 -15.11 14.27
N GLU A 63 -40.84 -15.98 15.22
CA GLU A 63 -41.95 -15.77 16.17
C GLU A 63 -41.78 -14.47 17.00
N LYS A 64 -40.56 -13.95 17.13
CA LYS A 64 -40.25 -12.70 17.85
C LYS A 64 -40.33 -11.46 16.96
N ILE A 65 -40.62 -11.62 15.68
CA ILE A 65 -40.68 -10.57 14.66
C ILE A 65 -42.10 -10.58 14.10
N GLU A 66 -42.90 -9.60 14.52
CA GLU A 66 -44.30 -9.44 14.10
C GLU A 66 -44.42 -8.51 12.87
N GLU A 67 -43.34 -7.81 12.56
CA GLU A 67 -43.27 -6.81 11.52
C GLU A 67 -43.28 -7.43 10.11
N HIS A 68 -44.02 -6.83 9.19
CA HIS A 68 -44.00 -7.24 7.78
C HIS A 68 -42.65 -6.88 7.13
N ILE A 69 -41.84 -7.90 6.84
CA ILE A 69 -40.51 -7.75 6.26
C ILE A 69 -40.59 -7.48 4.75
N HIS A 70 -39.93 -6.42 4.28
CA HIS A 70 -39.85 -6.10 2.85
C HIS A 70 -38.85 -6.98 2.11
N PHE A 71 -37.65 -7.15 2.68
CA PHE A 71 -36.65 -8.13 2.26
C PHE A 71 -35.65 -8.38 3.39
N CYS A 72 -34.88 -9.47 3.25
CA CYS A 72 -33.77 -9.80 4.15
C CYS A 72 -32.41 -9.76 3.46
N ILE A 73 -31.37 -9.46 4.24
CA ILE A 73 -29.97 -9.67 3.87
C ILE A 73 -29.32 -10.58 4.91
N ILE A 74 -28.73 -11.69 4.46
CA ILE A 74 -27.99 -12.60 5.35
C ILE A 74 -26.50 -12.26 5.26
N GLY A 75 -25.92 -11.82 6.38
CA GLY A 75 -24.51 -11.47 6.47
C GLY A 75 -23.58 -12.68 6.65
N PRO A 76 -23.76 -13.50 7.70
CA PRO A 76 -22.88 -14.63 7.98
C PRO A 76 -23.32 -15.93 7.27
N GLU A 77 -22.38 -16.87 7.25
CA GLU A 77 -22.49 -18.20 6.67
C GLU A 77 -23.40 -19.15 7.48
N ASP A 78 -23.36 -19.06 8.81
CA ASP A 78 -24.11 -19.93 9.74
C ASP A 78 -25.63 -19.96 9.46
N PRO A 79 -26.31 -18.81 9.26
CA PRO A 79 -27.74 -18.79 8.90
C PRO A 79 -28.04 -19.38 7.52
N LEU A 80 -27.11 -19.30 6.55
CA LEU A 80 -27.29 -19.92 5.23
C LEU A 80 -27.30 -21.45 5.38
N GLU A 81 -26.39 -22.01 6.18
CA GLU A 81 -26.37 -23.44 6.49
C GLU A 81 -27.64 -23.88 7.25
N LYS A 82 -28.18 -23.01 8.12
CA LYS A 82 -29.40 -23.23 8.91
C LYS A 82 -30.71 -22.93 8.15
N GLN A 83 -30.67 -22.83 6.82
CA GLN A 83 -31.85 -22.69 5.95
C GLN A 83 -32.65 -21.39 6.20
N TYR A 84 -32.02 -20.31 6.66
CA TYR A 84 -32.72 -19.03 6.80
C TYR A 84 -33.21 -18.51 5.45
N ALA A 85 -32.36 -18.56 4.41
CA ALA A 85 -32.75 -18.14 3.06
C ALA A 85 -33.96 -18.95 2.55
N ASP A 86 -33.93 -20.27 2.71
CA ASP A 86 -35.00 -21.17 2.32
C ASP A 86 -36.32 -20.87 3.06
N TYR A 87 -36.24 -20.57 4.36
CA TYR A 87 -37.40 -20.14 5.13
C TYR A 87 -38.01 -18.85 4.57
N PHE A 88 -37.18 -17.85 4.26
CA PHE A 88 -37.67 -16.58 3.73
C PHE A 88 -38.31 -16.75 2.36
N GLU A 89 -37.69 -17.50 1.45
CA GLU A 89 -38.29 -17.79 0.13
C GLU A 89 -39.62 -18.52 0.26
N LYS A 90 -39.70 -19.54 1.12
CA LYS A 90 -40.93 -20.30 1.36
C LYS A 90 -42.08 -19.42 1.88
N ASN A 91 -41.76 -18.34 2.60
CA ASN A 91 -42.74 -17.40 3.15
C ASN A 91 -42.91 -16.14 2.28
N ASN A 92 -42.42 -16.15 1.03
CA ASN A 92 -42.48 -15.02 0.09
C ASN A 92 -41.83 -13.73 0.63
N ILE A 93 -40.77 -13.87 1.44
CA ILE A 93 -39.92 -12.76 1.90
C ILE A 93 -38.65 -12.81 1.04
N PRO A 94 -38.44 -11.87 0.11
CA PRO A 94 -37.24 -11.91 -0.73
C PRO A 94 -35.97 -11.82 0.11
N CYS A 95 -35.03 -12.74 -0.10
CA CYS A 95 -33.75 -12.74 0.59
C CYS A 95 -32.52 -12.56 -0.30
N ILE A 96 -31.67 -11.62 0.07
CA ILE A 96 -30.31 -11.46 -0.44
C ILE A 96 -29.41 -12.38 0.39
N GLY A 97 -29.24 -13.60 -0.11
CA GLY A 97 -28.52 -14.70 0.52
C GLY A 97 -28.92 -16.00 -0.17
N PRO A 98 -27.97 -16.85 -0.60
CA PRO A 98 -28.31 -18.02 -1.38
C PRO A 98 -29.02 -19.08 -0.53
N LEU A 99 -29.87 -19.89 -1.16
CA LEU A 99 -30.47 -21.08 -0.54
C LEU A 99 -29.39 -22.02 0.01
N GLN A 100 -29.71 -22.81 1.04
CA GLN A 100 -28.78 -23.75 1.65
C GLN A 100 -28.10 -24.66 0.61
N PHE A 101 -28.84 -25.09 -0.41
CA PHE A 101 -28.31 -25.91 -1.50
C PHE A 101 -27.09 -25.26 -2.17
N TYR A 102 -27.19 -23.98 -2.52
CA TYR A 102 -26.11 -23.24 -3.15
C TYR A 102 -25.02 -22.83 -2.14
N ALA A 103 -25.39 -22.62 -0.87
CA ALA A 103 -24.44 -22.31 0.19
C ALA A 103 -23.40 -23.43 0.42
N GLN A 104 -23.66 -24.66 -0.05
CA GLN A 104 -22.68 -25.76 -0.10
C GLN A 104 -21.36 -25.40 -0.78
N LEU A 105 -21.34 -24.38 -1.65
CA LEU A 105 -20.11 -23.88 -2.24
C LEU A 105 -19.12 -23.33 -1.18
N GLU A 106 -19.63 -22.81 -0.05
CA GLU A 106 -18.84 -22.41 1.13
C GLU A 106 -18.81 -23.52 2.19
N THR A 107 -19.96 -24.15 2.48
CA THR A 107 -20.10 -25.06 3.63
C THR A 107 -19.52 -26.45 3.38
N SER A 108 -19.31 -26.87 2.12
CA SER A 108 -18.55 -28.06 1.77
C SER A 108 -17.48 -27.73 0.73
N LYS A 109 -16.22 -27.81 1.17
CA LYS A 109 -15.06 -27.69 0.28
C LYS A 109 -15.08 -28.80 -0.78
N TYR A 110 -15.61 -29.98 -0.45
CA TYR A 110 -15.68 -31.09 -1.38
C TYR A 110 -16.70 -30.79 -2.48
N PHE A 111 -17.90 -30.34 -2.08
CA PHE A 111 -18.92 -29.90 -3.04
C PHE A 111 -18.37 -28.83 -3.97
N CYS A 112 -17.64 -27.84 -3.44
CA CYS A 112 -17.03 -26.79 -4.26
C CYS A 112 -16.08 -27.34 -5.32
N ARG A 113 -15.17 -28.25 -4.94
CA ARG A 113 -14.22 -28.86 -5.88
C ARG A 113 -14.87 -29.80 -6.87
N ASP A 114 -15.81 -30.62 -6.44
CA ASP A 114 -16.60 -31.50 -7.29
C ASP A 114 -17.49 -30.72 -8.28
N PHE A 115 -18.05 -29.59 -7.85
CA PHE A 115 -18.80 -28.68 -8.72
C PHE A 115 -17.91 -28.10 -9.81
N LEU A 116 -16.74 -27.56 -9.45
CA LEU A 116 -15.80 -26.97 -10.42
C LEU A 116 -15.24 -28.01 -11.39
N SER A 117 -15.01 -29.25 -10.94
CA SER A 117 -14.40 -30.31 -11.77
C SER A 117 -15.34 -30.83 -12.87
N LYS A 118 -16.65 -30.76 -12.66
CA LYS A 118 -17.67 -31.23 -13.63
C LYS A 118 -17.82 -30.32 -14.84
N ASN A 119 -17.44 -29.05 -14.74
CA ASN A 119 -17.47 -28.10 -15.84
C ASN A 119 -16.07 -27.95 -16.45
N ALA A 120 -15.90 -28.33 -17.72
CA ALA A 120 -14.60 -28.33 -18.41
C ALA A 120 -13.96 -26.93 -18.52
N THR A 121 -14.76 -25.86 -18.52
CA THR A 121 -14.27 -24.48 -18.56
C THR A 121 -13.80 -24.02 -17.19
N LEU A 122 -14.46 -24.46 -16.11
CA LEU A 122 -14.14 -24.08 -14.72
C LEU A 122 -13.02 -24.94 -14.12
N SER A 123 -12.91 -26.20 -14.53
CA SER A 123 -11.96 -27.16 -13.96
C SER A 123 -10.49 -26.71 -14.07
N LYS A 124 -10.14 -25.97 -15.12
CA LYS A 124 -8.79 -25.41 -15.33
C LYS A 124 -8.38 -24.37 -14.26
N TYR A 125 -9.36 -23.76 -13.59
CA TYR A 125 -9.12 -22.77 -12.53
C TYR A 125 -9.07 -23.40 -11.13
N SER A 126 -9.46 -24.67 -10.99
CA SER A 126 -9.37 -25.39 -9.72
C SER A 126 -7.97 -26.00 -9.57
N PRO A 127 -7.35 -25.93 -8.38
CA PRO A 127 -6.21 -26.79 -8.09
C PRO A 127 -6.61 -28.25 -8.23
N LYS A 128 -5.63 -29.10 -8.58
CA LYS A 128 -5.75 -30.55 -8.46
C LYS A 128 -6.04 -30.90 -7.01
N PHE A 129 -6.98 -31.82 -6.80
CA PHE A 129 -7.40 -32.22 -5.47
C PHE A 129 -7.75 -33.71 -5.41
N ILE A 130 -7.62 -34.29 -4.21
CA ILE A 130 -8.09 -35.64 -3.89
C ILE A 130 -8.82 -35.59 -2.54
N CYS A 131 -9.98 -36.26 -2.46
CA CYS A 131 -10.77 -36.35 -1.24
C CYS A 131 -10.36 -37.56 -0.39
N ILE A 132 -10.28 -37.34 0.92
CA ILE A 132 -10.12 -38.37 1.95
C ILE A 132 -11.41 -38.38 2.77
N ASP A 133 -12.20 -39.43 2.61
CA ASP A 133 -13.46 -39.65 3.32
C ASP A 133 -13.34 -40.88 4.24
N LYS A 134 -14.39 -41.21 4.98
CA LYS A 134 -14.40 -42.36 5.88
C LYS A 134 -14.14 -43.71 5.19
N ASN A 135 -14.38 -43.83 3.89
CA ASN A 135 -14.26 -45.09 3.14
C ASN A 135 -12.83 -45.35 2.68
N ASN A 136 -12.03 -44.30 2.46
CA ASN A 136 -10.66 -44.43 1.95
C ASN A 136 -9.58 -44.02 2.99
N LYS A 137 -9.97 -43.76 4.24
CA LYS A 137 -9.11 -43.29 5.35
C LYS A 137 -8.22 -44.35 5.98
N THR A 138 -7.33 -44.96 5.20
CA THR A 138 -6.27 -45.84 5.71
C THR A 138 -4.92 -45.14 5.69
N TYR A 139 -3.96 -45.59 6.51
CA TYR A 139 -2.62 -45.02 6.53
C TYR A 139 -1.97 -45.08 5.14
N GLU A 140 -2.05 -46.23 4.47
CA GLU A 140 -1.48 -46.44 3.14
C GLU A 140 -2.10 -45.52 2.09
N ASN A 141 -3.43 -45.39 2.09
CA ASN A 141 -4.12 -44.53 1.13
C ASN A 141 -3.82 -43.06 1.36
N ILE A 142 -3.85 -42.59 2.61
CA ILE A 142 -3.50 -41.20 2.93
C ILE A 142 -2.07 -40.92 2.47
N LYS A 143 -1.13 -41.81 2.76
CA LYS A 143 0.26 -41.66 2.33
C LYS A 143 0.38 -41.56 0.81
N ILE A 144 -0.24 -42.47 0.06
CA ILE A 144 -0.28 -42.44 -1.41
C ILE A 144 -0.84 -41.11 -1.93
N ILE A 145 -1.92 -40.60 -1.32
CA ILE A 145 -2.53 -39.33 -1.69
C ILE A 145 -1.59 -38.16 -1.43
N LEU A 146 -1.00 -38.06 -0.23
CA LEU A 146 -0.09 -36.97 0.09
C LEU A 146 1.16 -36.99 -0.80
N ASP A 147 1.68 -38.17 -1.11
CA ASP A 147 2.86 -38.37 -1.96
C ASP A 147 2.59 -38.13 -3.45
N SER A 148 1.32 -38.07 -3.87
CA SER A 148 0.93 -37.80 -5.27
C SER A 148 1.07 -36.33 -5.71
N PHE A 149 1.30 -35.42 -4.76
CA PHE A 149 1.52 -34.00 -5.00
C PHE A 149 2.96 -33.63 -4.62
N ASP A 150 3.55 -32.58 -5.18
CA ASP A 150 4.87 -32.11 -4.73
C ASP A 150 4.76 -31.45 -3.34
N GLU A 151 3.98 -30.38 -3.26
CA GLU A 151 3.58 -29.72 -2.02
C GLU A 151 2.07 -29.69 -1.88
N ILE A 152 1.57 -29.76 -0.64
CA ILE A 152 0.14 -29.93 -0.36
C ILE A 152 -0.47 -28.85 0.54
N VAL A 153 -1.78 -28.69 0.38
CA VAL A 153 -2.68 -28.02 1.32
C VAL A 153 -3.73 -29.03 1.77
N ILE A 154 -3.94 -29.17 3.07
CA ILE A 154 -4.98 -30.05 3.62
C ILE A 154 -6.10 -29.16 4.16
N LYS A 155 -7.32 -29.40 3.67
CA LYS A 155 -8.53 -28.68 4.08
C LYS A 155 -9.52 -29.67 4.67
N LYS A 156 -9.95 -29.46 5.91
CA LYS A 156 -11.10 -30.16 6.49
C LYS A 156 -12.37 -29.71 5.77
N ASP A 157 -13.21 -30.67 5.40
CA ASP A 157 -14.53 -30.40 4.80
C ASP A 157 -15.50 -29.91 5.89
N GLY A 158 -16.35 -28.93 5.56
CA GLY A 158 -17.24 -28.28 6.53
C GLY A 158 -16.82 -26.86 6.94
N LEU A 159 -17.70 -26.18 7.67
CA LEU A 159 -17.43 -24.86 8.25
C LEU A 159 -16.46 -24.96 9.44
N CYS A 160 -15.20 -24.56 9.22
CA CYS A 160 -14.16 -24.56 10.26
C CYS A 160 -13.71 -23.17 10.71
N GLY A 161 -14.40 -22.10 10.28
CA GLY A 161 -14.04 -20.71 10.61
C GLY A 161 -12.58 -20.35 10.31
N GLY A 162 -12.04 -20.85 9.19
CA GLY A 162 -10.64 -20.66 8.77
C GLY A 162 -9.59 -21.50 9.53
N LYS A 163 -9.99 -22.31 10.52
CA LYS A 163 -9.06 -23.13 11.35
C LYS A 163 -8.86 -24.56 10.85
N GLY A 164 -9.52 -24.92 9.75
CA GLY A 164 -9.48 -26.26 9.16
C GLY A 164 -8.52 -26.40 7.98
N VAL A 165 -7.60 -25.45 7.77
CA VAL A 165 -6.67 -25.45 6.64
C VAL A 165 -5.23 -25.46 7.15
N THR A 166 -4.42 -26.39 6.67
CA THR A 166 -2.98 -26.47 6.94
C THR A 166 -2.20 -26.48 5.63
N VAL A 167 -1.12 -25.69 5.56
CA VAL A 167 -0.30 -25.50 4.35
C VAL A 167 1.13 -25.97 4.59
N GLN A 168 1.65 -26.83 3.70
CA GLN A 168 3.03 -27.29 3.77
C GLN A 168 4.01 -26.12 3.62
N GLY A 169 5.07 -26.10 4.44
CA GLY A 169 6.06 -25.03 4.53
C GLY A 169 5.67 -23.87 5.45
N PHE A 170 4.39 -23.77 5.85
CA PHE A 170 3.92 -22.76 6.80
C PHE A 170 3.48 -23.38 8.12
N ASP A 171 2.61 -24.39 8.07
CA ASP A 171 2.02 -25.00 9.26
C ASP A 171 2.67 -26.36 9.59
N PHE A 172 3.28 -27.03 8.62
CA PHE A 172 4.06 -28.27 8.79
C PHE A 172 5.15 -28.38 7.72
N ALA A 173 6.21 -29.17 7.99
CA ALA A 173 7.35 -29.33 7.08
C ALA A 173 7.25 -30.60 6.22
N ASP A 174 7.00 -31.75 6.84
CA ASP A 174 6.89 -33.05 6.19
C ASP A 174 5.46 -33.59 6.19
N LYS A 175 5.12 -34.38 5.17
CA LYS A 175 3.78 -34.96 4.96
C LYS A 175 3.44 -36.04 5.98
N ASP A 176 4.42 -36.82 6.42
CA ASP A 176 4.21 -37.92 7.37
C ASP A 176 3.61 -37.40 8.69
N SER A 177 4.00 -36.20 9.13
CA SER A 177 3.44 -35.53 10.32
C SER A 177 1.93 -35.29 10.25
N GLN A 178 1.35 -35.17 9.05
CA GLN A 178 -0.06 -34.89 8.84
C GLN A 178 -0.92 -36.15 8.72
N ILE A 179 -0.33 -37.32 8.47
CA ILE A 179 -1.09 -38.57 8.31
C ILE A 179 -1.87 -38.89 9.59
N ASN A 180 -1.22 -38.78 10.74
CA ASN A 180 -1.85 -39.02 12.04
C ASN A 180 -2.94 -37.99 12.37
N TYR A 181 -2.77 -36.73 11.93
CA TYR A 181 -3.79 -35.71 12.10
C TYR A 181 -5.08 -36.07 11.35
N ILE A 182 -4.93 -36.54 10.10
CA ILE A 182 -6.06 -37.00 9.30
C ILE A 182 -6.68 -38.24 9.95
N LEU A 183 -5.89 -39.30 10.19
CA LEU A 183 -6.37 -40.59 10.73
C LEU A 183 -7.14 -40.48 12.05
N ASN A 184 -6.68 -39.61 12.96
CA ASN A 184 -7.28 -39.49 14.29
C ASN A 184 -8.50 -38.56 14.34
N SER A 185 -8.94 -38.03 13.19
CA SER A 185 -10.15 -37.22 13.07
C SER A 185 -11.31 -38.05 12.50
N ASP A 186 -12.55 -37.73 12.85
CA ASP A 186 -13.75 -38.32 12.22
C ASP A 186 -14.21 -37.58 10.96
N ASP A 187 -13.48 -36.54 10.57
CA ASP A 187 -13.84 -35.62 9.49
C ASP A 187 -13.35 -36.11 8.12
N SER A 188 -13.98 -35.58 7.07
CA SER A 188 -13.48 -35.68 5.69
C SER A 188 -12.51 -34.55 5.39
N PHE A 189 -11.56 -34.81 4.49
CA PHE A 189 -10.52 -33.86 4.12
C PHE A 189 -10.37 -33.79 2.60
N ILE A 190 -9.84 -32.68 2.13
CA ILE A 190 -9.39 -32.49 0.76
C ILE A 190 -7.91 -32.17 0.82
N VAL A 191 -7.15 -32.90 0.02
CA VAL A 191 -5.74 -32.63 -0.24
C VAL A 191 -5.65 -31.95 -1.59
N GLU A 192 -5.14 -30.73 -1.61
CA GLU A 192 -4.97 -29.93 -2.82
C GLU A 192 -3.48 -29.71 -3.09
N GLU A 193 -3.13 -29.51 -4.37
CA GLU A 193 -1.81 -28.98 -4.70
C GLU A 193 -1.62 -27.59 -4.07
N LYS A 194 -0.42 -27.31 -3.55
CA LYS A 194 -0.10 -26.00 -3.03
C LYS A 194 0.13 -25.01 -4.17
N LEU A 195 -0.67 -23.96 -4.19
CA LEU A 195 -0.53 -22.84 -5.12
C LEU A 195 0.42 -21.79 -4.54
N VAL A 196 1.22 -21.18 -5.41
CA VAL A 196 2.18 -20.12 -5.05
C VAL A 196 1.93 -18.91 -5.94
N GLY A 197 1.70 -17.75 -5.31
CA GLY A 197 1.34 -16.51 -5.98
C GLY A 197 0.79 -15.48 -5.00
N GLU A 198 0.17 -14.43 -5.52
CA GLU A 198 -0.46 -13.37 -4.72
C GLU A 198 -1.97 -13.61 -4.60
N GLU A 199 -2.48 -13.72 -3.37
CA GLU A 199 -3.92 -13.89 -3.11
C GLU A 199 -4.70 -12.59 -3.33
N PHE A 200 -5.93 -12.68 -3.81
CA PHE A 200 -6.90 -11.58 -3.88
C PHE A 200 -8.32 -12.13 -3.88
N SER A 201 -9.30 -11.25 -3.67
CA SER A 201 -10.71 -11.61 -3.59
C SER A 201 -11.54 -10.72 -4.49
N VAL A 202 -12.56 -11.31 -5.12
CA VAL A 202 -13.53 -10.62 -5.96
C VAL A 202 -14.93 -11.01 -5.52
N LEU A 203 -15.74 -10.00 -5.21
CA LEU A 203 -17.15 -10.18 -4.87
C LEU A 203 -18.01 -10.01 -6.13
N SER A 204 -19.14 -10.71 -6.20
CA SER A 204 -20.13 -10.55 -7.25
C SER A 204 -21.53 -10.66 -6.68
N MET A 205 -22.42 -9.79 -7.12
CA MET A 205 -23.82 -9.78 -6.71
C MET A 205 -24.70 -10.26 -7.85
N THR A 206 -25.69 -11.09 -7.55
CA THR A 206 -26.62 -11.67 -8.51
C THR A 206 -28.04 -11.71 -7.95
N ASP A 207 -29.02 -11.53 -8.83
CA ASP A 207 -30.45 -11.58 -8.50
C ASP A 207 -31.06 -12.99 -8.60
N GLY A 208 -30.28 -13.98 -9.00
CA GLY A 208 -30.75 -15.36 -9.21
C GLY A 208 -31.33 -15.61 -10.61
N LEU A 209 -31.30 -14.62 -11.50
CA LEU A 209 -31.79 -14.69 -12.89
C LEU A 209 -30.67 -14.42 -13.91
N ASN A 210 -29.41 -14.69 -13.53
CA ASN A 210 -28.20 -14.44 -14.34
C ASN A 210 -27.89 -12.96 -14.63
N HIS A 211 -28.51 -12.00 -13.94
CA HIS A 211 -27.99 -10.63 -13.90
C HIS A 211 -26.92 -10.51 -12.82
N ILE A 212 -25.69 -10.24 -13.23
CA ILE A 212 -24.50 -10.35 -12.39
C ILE A 212 -23.71 -9.04 -12.47
N GLN A 213 -23.33 -8.51 -11.32
CA GLN A 213 -22.49 -7.32 -11.22
C GLN A 213 -21.31 -7.60 -10.30
N HIS A 214 -20.14 -7.13 -10.70
CA HIS A 214 -18.88 -7.43 -10.01
C HIS A 214 -18.38 -6.23 -9.20
N PHE A 215 -17.71 -6.53 -8.09
CA PHE A 215 -16.93 -5.55 -7.34
C PHE A 215 -15.47 -5.55 -7.83
N PRO A 216 -14.72 -4.45 -7.59
CA PRO A 216 -13.28 -4.43 -7.79
C PRO A 216 -12.55 -5.53 -7.00
N PRO A 217 -11.37 -5.99 -7.47
CA PRO A 217 -10.53 -6.88 -6.69
C PRO A 217 -10.02 -6.16 -5.43
N MET A 218 -9.91 -6.90 -4.35
CA MET A 218 -9.30 -6.42 -3.11
C MET A 218 -8.49 -7.53 -2.48
N GLN A 219 -7.59 -7.19 -1.58
CA GLN A 219 -6.75 -8.18 -0.94
C GLN A 219 -6.92 -8.14 0.56
N ASP A 220 -7.16 -9.29 1.16
CA ASP A 220 -7.24 -9.46 2.60
C ASP A 220 -5.89 -9.90 3.19
N ASN A 221 -5.74 -9.70 4.49
CA ASN A 221 -4.53 -10.08 5.22
C ASN A 221 -4.91 -10.95 6.42
N LYS A 222 -4.88 -12.28 6.23
CA LYS A 222 -5.41 -13.27 7.18
C LYS A 222 -4.57 -13.46 8.44
N ARG A 223 -3.25 -13.33 8.35
CA ARG A 223 -2.32 -13.67 9.45
C ARG A 223 -2.24 -12.55 10.48
N LEU A 224 -2.08 -12.92 11.76
CA LEU A 224 -2.15 -12.01 12.92
C LEU A 224 -0.99 -10.99 13.00
N LEU A 225 0.22 -11.41 12.65
CA LEU A 225 1.44 -10.63 12.80
C LEU A 225 1.91 -10.10 11.45
N ASN A 226 2.75 -9.06 11.48
CA ASN A 226 3.37 -8.49 10.30
C ASN A 226 4.16 -9.54 9.49
N ALA A 227 4.37 -9.26 8.21
CA ALA A 227 5.02 -10.15 7.24
C ALA A 227 4.31 -11.52 7.14
N ASP A 228 2.99 -11.50 7.28
CA ASP A 228 2.09 -12.67 7.23
C ASP A 228 2.48 -13.82 8.18
N LYS A 229 2.96 -13.45 9.39
CA LYS A 229 3.36 -14.41 10.43
C LYS A 229 2.25 -14.68 11.44
N GLY A 230 2.44 -15.74 12.22
CA GLY A 230 1.53 -16.12 13.30
C GLY A 230 0.30 -16.90 12.81
N PRO A 231 -0.71 -17.09 13.68
CA PRO A 231 -1.89 -17.88 13.33
C PRO A 231 -2.75 -17.18 12.27
N ASN A 232 -3.49 -17.97 11.48
CA ASN A 232 -4.60 -17.48 10.66
C ASN A 232 -5.69 -16.88 11.55
N THR A 233 -6.31 -15.81 11.05
CA THR A 233 -7.41 -15.09 11.68
C THR A 233 -8.56 -14.93 10.69
N GLY A 234 -9.63 -14.24 11.09
CA GLY A 234 -10.68 -13.86 10.15
C GLY A 234 -10.28 -12.75 9.16
N GLY A 235 -9.07 -12.19 9.27
CA GLY A 235 -8.60 -11.04 8.50
C GLY A 235 -8.25 -9.87 9.40
N MET A 236 -7.00 -9.42 9.35
CA MET A 236 -6.45 -8.27 10.09
C MET A 236 -6.56 -6.95 9.33
N GLY A 237 -6.88 -7.00 8.03
CA GLY A 237 -7.06 -5.83 7.19
C GLY A 237 -7.41 -6.24 5.76
N CYS A 238 -7.85 -5.25 4.99
CA CYS A 238 -8.13 -5.39 3.56
C CYS A 238 -7.73 -4.11 2.83
N VAL A 239 -7.24 -4.25 1.60
CA VAL A 239 -6.68 -3.16 0.82
C VAL A 239 -7.09 -3.24 -0.66
N ILE A 240 -7.26 -2.06 -1.26
CA ILE A 240 -7.38 -1.83 -2.70
C ILE A 240 -6.71 -0.50 -3.04
N ASP A 241 -6.04 -0.43 -4.20
CA ASP A 241 -5.40 0.79 -4.67
C ASP A 241 -6.35 1.67 -5.49
N LYS A 242 -5.89 2.86 -5.85
CA LYS A 242 -6.57 3.78 -6.76
C LYS A 242 -6.90 3.07 -8.07
N ASN A 243 -7.94 3.58 -8.74
CA ASN A 243 -8.44 3.03 -10.00
C ASN A 243 -8.96 1.59 -9.93
N ASN A 244 -9.47 1.15 -8.76
CA ASN A 244 -10.15 -0.13 -8.59
C ASN A 244 -9.30 -1.35 -8.96
N THR A 245 -8.00 -1.31 -8.65
CA THR A 245 -7.06 -2.39 -8.99
C THR A 245 -6.04 -2.64 -7.88
N LEU A 246 -5.21 -3.66 -8.06
CA LEU A 246 -4.04 -4.00 -7.26
C LEU A 246 -2.83 -4.08 -8.20
N SER A 247 -1.65 -3.61 -7.75
CA SER A 247 -0.48 -3.44 -8.63
C SER A 247 0.03 -4.71 -9.32
N PHE A 248 -0.31 -5.90 -8.81
CA PHE A 248 0.07 -7.19 -9.41
C PHE A 248 -0.99 -7.76 -10.37
N LEU A 249 -2.13 -7.06 -10.55
CA LEU A 249 -3.22 -7.46 -11.45
C LEU A 249 -3.27 -6.54 -12.66
N THR A 250 -3.34 -7.15 -13.84
CA THR A 250 -3.68 -6.44 -15.09
C THR A 250 -5.20 -6.33 -15.24
N GLN A 251 -5.69 -5.48 -16.15
CA GLN A 251 -7.12 -5.44 -16.45
C GLN A 251 -7.64 -6.78 -16.99
N GLU A 252 -6.82 -7.48 -17.78
CA GLU A 252 -7.14 -8.82 -18.30
C GLU A 252 -7.33 -9.83 -17.15
N ASP A 253 -6.51 -9.74 -16.09
CA ASP A 253 -6.66 -10.60 -14.91
C ASP A 253 -8.00 -10.35 -14.18
N ILE A 254 -8.39 -9.08 -14.08
CA ILE A 254 -9.65 -8.68 -13.44
C ILE A 254 -10.84 -9.18 -14.26
N ASP A 255 -10.81 -8.94 -15.57
CA ASP A 255 -11.86 -9.36 -16.50
C ASP A 255 -11.98 -10.89 -16.54
N GLU A 256 -10.86 -11.62 -16.53
CA GLU A 256 -10.84 -13.07 -16.41
C GLU A 256 -11.51 -13.52 -15.11
N THR A 257 -11.20 -12.90 -13.98
CA THR A 257 -11.78 -13.24 -12.68
C THR A 257 -13.29 -12.96 -12.63
N HIS A 258 -13.73 -11.84 -13.20
CA HIS A 258 -15.16 -11.50 -13.33
C HIS A 258 -15.89 -12.55 -14.17
N ASN A 259 -15.29 -12.98 -15.28
CA ASN A 259 -15.83 -14.04 -16.12
C ASN A 259 -15.90 -15.39 -15.39
N ILE A 260 -14.91 -15.74 -14.56
CA ILE A 260 -14.95 -16.95 -13.73
C ILE A 260 -16.16 -16.92 -12.78
N ASN A 261 -16.35 -15.82 -12.03
CA ASN A 261 -17.51 -15.67 -11.14
C ASN A 261 -18.83 -15.75 -11.92
N THR A 262 -18.89 -15.13 -13.11
CA THR A 262 -20.06 -15.19 -13.98
C THR A 262 -20.42 -16.62 -14.36
N LEU A 263 -19.43 -17.40 -14.83
CA LEU A 263 -19.61 -18.79 -15.21
C LEU A 263 -20.04 -19.67 -14.03
N VAL A 264 -19.47 -19.45 -12.83
CA VAL A 264 -19.87 -20.18 -11.62
C VAL A 264 -21.33 -19.91 -11.27
N ILE A 265 -21.76 -18.64 -11.29
CA ILE A 265 -23.16 -18.29 -10.98
C ILE A 265 -24.12 -18.89 -12.03
N GLN A 266 -23.77 -18.81 -13.31
CA GLN A 266 -24.58 -19.38 -14.39
C GLN A 266 -24.71 -20.90 -14.26
N GLU A 267 -23.61 -21.59 -13.95
CA GLU A 267 -23.63 -23.04 -13.72
C GLU A 267 -24.48 -23.39 -12.48
N LEU A 268 -24.38 -22.64 -11.38
CA LEU A 268 -25.25 -22.82 -10.21
C LEU A 268 -26.72 -22.63 -10.58
N ASN A 269 -27.05 -21.58 -11.33
CA ASN A 269 -28.42 -21.32 -11.77
C ASN A 269 -28.95 -22.42 -12.71
N SER A 270 -28.10 -23.07 -13.50
CA SER A 270 -28.49 -24.22 -14.33
C SER A 270 -28.98 -25.43 -13.49
N LEU A 271 -28.57 -25.50 -12.22
CA LEU A 271 -28.99 -26.57 -11.30
C LEU A 271 -30.37 -26.32 -10.69
N GLN A 272 -30.97 -25.15 -10.89
CA GLN A 272 -32.24 -24.75 -10.27
C GLN A 272 -33.37 -25.75 -10.55
N GLU A 273 -33.67 -26.00 -11.84
CA GLU A 273 -34.78 -26.88 -12.25
C GLU A 273 -34.54 -28.32 -11.78
N LYS A 274 -33.32 -28.84 -12.00
CA LYS A 274 -32.95 -30.23 -11.65
C LYS A 274 -33.07 -30.51 -10.16
N ASN A 275 -32.86 -29.51 -9.30
CA ASN A 275 -32.93 -29.64 -7.85
C ASN A 275 -34.23 -29.10 -7.25
N ASN A 276 -35.22 -28.74 -8.09
CA ASN A 276 -36.53 -28.23 -7.68
C ASN A 276 -36.43 -27.01 -6.74
N LEU A 277 -35.52 -26.08 -7.07
CA LEU A 277 -35.26 -24.88 -6.28
C LEU A 277 -36.13 -23.70 -6.75
N PRO A 278 -36.68 -22.89 -5.83
CA PRO A 278 -37.60 -21.80 -6.19
C PRO A 278 -36.91 -20.64 -6.94
N ILE A 279 -35.60 -20.47 -6.78
CA ILE A 279 -34.81 -19.41 -7.40
C ILE A 279 -33.37 -19.90 -7.65
N GLY A 280 -32.66 -19.26 -8.57
CA GLY A 280 -31.21 -19.39 -8.73
C GLY A 280 -30.42 -18.86 -7.52
N TYR A 281 -29.10 -18.82 -7.65
CA TYR A 281 -28.19 -18.19 -6.72
C TYR A 281 -28.44 -16.68 -6.65
N ARG A 282 -29.10 -16.22 -5.58
CA ARG A 282 -29.33 -14.80 -5.29
C ARG A 282 -28.52 -14.37 -4.08
N GLY A 283 -27.78 -13.27 -4.21
CA GLY A 283 -26.93 -12.74 -3.14
C GLY A 283 -25.51 -12.48 -3.60
N ILE A 284 -24.54 -12.67 -2.70
CA ILE A 284 -23.12 -12.38 -2.93
C ILE A 284 -22.35 -13.68 -3.10
N LEU A 285 -21.66 -13.82 -4.23
CA LEU A 285 -20.59 -14.78 -4.42
C LEU A 285 -19.26 -14.09 -4.11
N TYR A 286 -18.55 -14.58 -3.11
CA TYR A 286 -17.18 -14.19 -2.80
C TYR A 286 -16.25 -15.23 -3.39
N GLY A 287 -15.40 -14.87 -4.34
CA GLY A 287 -14.32 -15.72 -4.83
C GLY A 287 -12.99 -15.32 -4.22
N SER A 288 -12.27 -16.28 -3.62
CA SER A 288 -10.88 -16.14 -3.21
C SER A 288 -9.99 -16.74 -4.29
N TYR A 289 -9.05 -15.95 -4.79
CA TYR A 289 -8.20 -16.25 -5.94
C TYR A 289 -6.72 -16.11 -5.58
N ILE A 290 -5.87 -16.76 -6.35
CA ILE A 290 -4.42 -16.57 -6.32
C ILE A 290 -3.89 -16.34 -7.74
N LYS A 291 -3.15 -15.26 -7.95
CA LYS A 291 -2.44 -14.98 -9.21
C LYS A 291 -1.10 -15.69 -9.16
N THR A 292 -1.01 -16.82 -9.86
CA THR A 292 0.23 -17.59 -10.01
C THR A 292 0.99 -17.14 -11.26
N LYS A 293 2.24 -17.61 -11.40
CA LYS A 293 3.02 -17.44 -12.65
C LYS A 293 2.32 -18.02 -13.90
N ASN A 294 1.39 -18.96 -13.72
CA ASN A 294 0.71 -19.67 -14.81
C ASN A 294 -0.72 -19.16 -15.07
N GLY A 295 -1.18 -18.15 -14.32
CA GLY A 295 -2.56 -17.66 -14.41
C GLY A 295 -3.27 -17.64 -13.06
N ILE A 296 -4.58 -17.40 -13.12
CA ILE A 296 -5.45 -17.25 -11.95
C ILE A 296 -5.97 -18.64 -11.53
N CYS A 297 -5.98 -18.91 -10.22
CA CYS A 297 -6.55 -20.13 -9.66
C CYS A 297 -7.52 -19.79 -8.51
N ILE A 298 -8.57 -20.60 -8.35
CA ILE A 298 -9.59 -20.47 -7.29
C ILE A 298 -9.10 -21.17 -6.01
N ILE A 299 -8.91 -20.40 -4.94
CA ILE A 299 -8.61 -20.93 -3.61
C ILE A 299 -9.87 -21.51 -2.96
N GLU A 300 -10.95 -20.74 -2.91
CA GLU A 300 -12.25 -21.12 -2.34
C GLU A 300 -13.33 -20.10 -2.69
N TYR A 301 -14.58 -20.46 -2.41
CA TYR A 301 -15.72 -19.55 -2.49
C TYR A 301 -16.36 -19.38 -1.11
N ASN A 302 -16.87 -18.18 -0.85
CA ASN A 302 -17.82 -17.90 0.22
C ASN A 302 -19.13 -17.37 -0.40
N CYS A 303 -20.23 -17.47 0.33
CA CYS A 303 -21.59 -17.22 -0.16
C CYS A 303 -22.22 -15.95 0.44
N ARG A 304 -21.36 -15.02 0.86
CA ARG A 304 -21.71 -13.78 1.54
C ARG A 304 -20.62 -12.73 1.33
N PHE A 305 -20.90 -11.50 1.75
CA PHE A 305 -19.86 -10.46 1.86
C PHE A 305 -18.74 -10.91 2.81
N GLY A 306 -17.47 -10.72 2.43
CA GLY A 306 -16.33 -10.98 3.32
C GLY A 306 -16.24 -9.99 4.48
N ASP A 307 -15.39 -10.29 5.45
CA ASP A 307 -15.09 -9.40 6.56
C ASP A 307 -13.57 -9.51 6.83
N PRO A 308 -12.73 -8.52 6.43
CA PRO A 308 -13.07 -7.11 6.24
C PRO A 308 -13.52 -6.59 4.87
N GLU A 309 -13.63 -7.44 3.84
CA GLU A 309 -13.85 -7.04 2.45
C GLU A 309 -15.14 -6.23 2.24
N CYS A 310 -16.20 -6.50 3.01
CA CYS A 310 -17.44 -5.71 2.97
C CYS A 310 -17.20 -4.22 3.20
N MET A 311 -16.29 -3.88 4.13
CA MET A 311 -15.99 -2.49 4.44
C MET A 311 -15.37 -1.78 3.24
N VAL A 312 -14.43 -2.43 2.57
CA VAL A 312 -13.81 -1.87 1.35
C VAL A 312 -14.84 -1.77 0.24
N ALA A 313 -15.58 -2.85 -0.03
CA ALA A 313 -16.59 -2.93 -1.09
C ALA A 313 -17.66 -1.83 -0.96
N LEU A 314 -18.26 -1.68 0.22
CA LEU A 314 -19.35 -0.72 0.44
C LEU A 314 -18.86 0.72 0.63
N SER A 315 -17.61 0.94 1.06
CA SER A 315 -17.02 2.29 1.13
C SER A 315 -16.55 2.82 -0.24
N LEU A 316 -16.25 1.95 -1.20
CA LEU A 316 -15.99 2.33 -2.59
C LEU A 316 -17.27 2.59 -3.40
N LEU A 317 -18.35 1.89 -3.07
CA LEU A 317 -19.58 1.87 -3.85
C LEU A 317 -20.30 3.24 -3.87
N GLU A 318 -20.36 3.83 -5.07
CA GLU A 318 -21.07 5.08 -5.36
C GLU A 318 -22.50 4.83 -5.80
N THR A 319 -22.77 3.71 -6.50
CA THR A 319 -24.14 3.29 -6.80
C THR A 319 -24.90 3.06 -5.49
N ASN A 320 -26.13 3.55 -5.42
CA ASN A 320 -26.96 3.45 -4.22
C ASN A 320 -27.18 1.99 -3.80
N PHE A 321 -26.66 1.60 -2.64
CA PHE A 321 -26.72 0.21 -2.18
C PHE A 321 -28.14 -0.27 -1.88
N TYR A 322 -29.02 0.61 -1.40
CA TYR A 322 -30.42 0.27 -1.17
C TYR A 322 -31.14 -0.01 -2.50
N SER A 323 -30.89 0.80 -3.54
CA SER A 323 -31.40 0.53 -4.90
C SER A 323 -30.88 -0.79 -5.46
N ILE A 324 -29.58 -1.08 -5.31
CA ILE A 324 -29.00 -2.38 -5.69
C ILE A 324 -29.74 -3.54 -5.01
N CYS A 325 -30.05 -3.41 -3.71
CA CYS A 325 -30.81 -4.43 -2.99
C CYS A 325 -32.22 -4.61 -3.58
N LEU A 326 -32.91 -3.52 -3.93
CA LEU A 326 -34.23 -3.58 -4.58
C LEU A 326 -34.17 -4.23 -5.97
N ASP A 327 -33.15 -3.91 -6.77
CA ASP A 327 -32.94 -4.51 -8.08
C ASP A 327 -32.63 -6.01 -7.95
N THR A 328 -31.86 -6.39 -6.93
CA THR A 328 -31.53 -7.80 -6.63
C THR A 328 -32.78 -8.60 -6.28
N ILE A 329 -33.65 -8.09 -5.41
CA ILE A 329 -34.86 -8.83 -5.00
C ILE A 329 -35.96 -8.84 -6.07
N SER A 330 -35.91 -7.90 -7.03
CA SER A 330 -36.90 -7.77 -8.10
C SER A 330 -36.46 -8.40 -9.42
N GLY A 331 -35.23 -8.91 -9.51
CA GLY A 331 -34.73 -9.54 -10.75
C GLY A 331 -34.27 -8.54 -11.82
N ASN A 332 -33.83 -7.35 -11.42
CA ASN A 332 -33.49 -6.24 -12.32
C ASN A 332 -32.03 -5.76 -12.16
N LEU A 333 -31.11 -6.61 -11.73
CA LEU A 333 -29.72 -6.23 -11.43
C LEU A 333 -28.84 -6.04 -12.70
N CYS A 334 -29.33 -5.24 -13.64
CA CYS A 334 -28.74 -5.13 -14.98
C CYS A 334 -27.74 -3.97 -15.12
N VAL A 335 -27.71 -3.03 -14.16
CA VAL A 335 -26.91 -1.82 -14.26
C VAL A 335 -25.54 -2.03 -13.58
N PRO A 336 -24.42 -1.76 -14.28
CA PRO A 336 -23.09 -1.80 -13.68
C PRO A 336 -22.93 -0.88 -12.48
N PHE A 337 -22.28 -1.41 -11.44
CA PHE A 337 -21.96 -0.65 -10.25
C PHE A 337 -20.88 0.40 -10.55
N LYS A 338 -21.02 1.57 -9.95
CA LYS A 338 -20.04 2.65 -9.98
C LYS A 338 -19.28 2.67 -8.67
N PHE A 339 -17.97 2.84 -8.79
CA PHE A 339 -17.05 2.86 -7.67
C PHE A 339 -16.15 4.09 -7.77
N SER A 340 -15.90 4.69 -6.61
CA SER A 340 -14.89 5.72 -6.43
C SER A 340 -13.52 5.19 -6.85
N GLN A 341 -12.69 6.04 -7.44
CA GLN A 341 -11.33 5.67 -7.88
C GLN A 341 -10.28 5.82 -6.77
N ASP A 342 -10.72 6.07 -5.53
CA ASP A 342 -9.85 6.21 -4.36
C ASP A 342 -9.27 4.86 -3.92
N ALA A 343 -8.10 4.90 -3.30
CA ALA A 343 -7.57 3.76 -2.56
C ALA A 343 -8.24 3.63 -1.20
N ILE A 344 -8.33 2.40 -0.67
CA ILE A 344 -8.84 2.13 0.69
C ILE A 344 -7.94 1.13 1.41
N ILE A 345 -7.67 1.40 2.69
CA ILE A 345 -7.14 0.42 3.64
C ILE A 345 -8.12 0.30 4.83
N CYS A 346 -8.64 -0.90 5.10
CA CYS A 346 -9.23 -1.23 6.42
C CYS A 346 -8.18 -1.96 7.26
N LEU A 347 -8.07 -1.57 8.53
CA LEU A 347 -7.22 -2.22 9.52
C LEU A 347 -8.05 -2.62 10.74
N TYR A 348 -7.93 -3.88 11.15
CA TYR A 348 -8.50 -4.36 12.40
C TYR A 348 -7.58 -4.13 13.59
N LEU A 349 -8.15 -3.56 14.65
CA LEU A 349 -7.58 -3.56 15.99
C LEU A 349 -8.30 -4.64 16.80
N VAL A 350 -7.51 -5.54 17.36
CA VAL A 350 -7.96 -6.74 18.06
C VAL A 350 -7.40 -6.76 19.48
N PRO A 351 -7.99 -7.51 20.42
CA PRO A 351 -7.38 -7.69 21.74
C PRO A 351 -6.01 -8.37 21.62
N LYS A 352 -5.03 -8.04 22.47
CA LYS A 352 -3.67 -8.60 22.37
C LYS A 352 -3.57 -10.13 22.39
N LYS A 353 -4.53 -10.82 23.01
CA LYS A 353 -4.56 -12.29 23.09
C LYS A 353 -5.36 -12.96 21.96
N TYR A 354 -5.89 -12.19 21.03
CA TYR A 354 -6.60 -12.71 19.86
C TYR A 354 -5.65 -13.60 19.02
N PRO A 355 -6.12 -14.74 18.46
CA PRO A 355 -7.49 -15.25 18.46
C PRO A 355 -7.85 -16.17 19.65
N LYS A 356 -7.02 -16.24 20.71
CA LYS A 356 -7.17 -17.16 21.85
C LYS A 356 -7.62 -16.45 23.14
N CYS A 357 -8.47 -15.42 23.05
CA CYS A 357 -8.97 -14.69 24.22
C CYS A 357 -9.88 -15.54 25.11
N LYS A 358 -9.67 -15.48 26.43
CA LYS A 358 -10.56 -16.04 27.47
C LYS A 358 -11.42 -14.95 28.10
N GLU A 359 -12.43 -15.31 28.89
CA GLU A 359 -13.30 -14.34 29.59
C GLU A 359 -12.54 -13.47 30.59
N SER A 360 -11.54 -14.05 31.26
CA SER A 360 -10.64 -13.29 32.14
C SER A 360 -9.83 -12.21 31.41
N ASP A 361 -9.74 -12.29 30.07
CA ASP A 361 -9.01 -11.33 29.23
C ASP A 361 -9.89 -10.16 28.77
N LEU A 362 -11.19 -10.16 29.14
CA LEU A 362 -12.17 -9.17 28.71
C LEU A 362 -12.28 -8.03 29.72
N ASN A 363 -11.26 -7.17 29.83
CA ASN A 363 -11.27 -6.03 30.77
C ASN A 363 -10.51 -4.81 30.22
N TYR A 364 -10.47 -4.62 28.90
CA TYR A 364 -9.68 -3.55 28.31
C TYR A 364 -10.56 -2.47 27.68
N ASP A 365 -10.51 -1.30 28.31
CA ASP A 365 -11.07 -0.06 27.80
C ASP A 365 -10.29 0.42 26.58
N ILE A 366 -11.05 0.81 25.56
CA ILE A 366 -10.55 1.52 24.39
C ILE A 366 -10.82 3.01 24.60
N TYR A 367 -9.78 3.82 24.48
CA TYR A 367 -9.85 5.27 24.59
C TYR A 367 -9.46 5.93 23.28
N PHE A 368 -10.15 7.01 22.95
CA PHE A 368 -9.88 7.83 21.77
C PHE A 368 -9.35 9.18 22.24
N GLU A 369 -8.11 9.52 21.86
CA GLU A 369 -7.51 10.82 22.15
C GLU A 369 -8.18 11.93 21.32
N PRO A 370 -8.14 13.20 21.77
CA PRO A 370 -8.61 14.34 20.99
C PRO A 370 -7.99 14.35 19.59
N GLY A 371 -8.83 14.47 18.56
CA GLY A 371 -8.42 14.43 17.16
C GLY A 371 -8.57 13.07 16.47
N CYS A 372 -8.97 12.01 17.20
CA CYS A 372 -9.38 10.75 16.58
C CYS A 372 -10.65 10.94 15.73
N ILE A 373 -10.59 10.57 14.45
CA ILE A 373 -11.73 10.71 13.54
C ILE A 373 -12.63 9.48 13.67
N MET A 374 -13.70 9.63 14.45
CA MET A 374 -14.64 8.53 14.78
C MET A 374 -15.42 8.01 13.58
N ASP A 375 -15.70 8.84 12.57
CA ASP A 375 -16.48 8.44 11.38
C ASP A 375 -15.82 7.33 10.55
N ASN A 376 -14.50 7.21 10.67
CA ASN A 376 -13.68 6.19 10.02
C ASN A 376 -13.64 4.86 10.79
N ILE A 377 -14.24 4.80 11.97
CA ILE A 377 -14.20 3.62 12.84
C ILE A 377 -15.53 2.86 12.73
N ILE A 378 -15.43 1.56 12.46
CA ILE A 378 -16.53 0.62 12.58
C ILE A 378 -16.30 -0.25 13.81
N ASN A 379 -17.20 -0.12 14.78
CA ASN A 379 -17.20 -0.97 15.95
C ASN A 379 -17.71 -2.37 15.57
N ALA A 380 -16.92 -3.40 15.89
CA ALA A 380 -17.17 -4.77 15.48
C ALA A 380 -17.60 -5.65 16.65
N ASN A 381 -16.72 -5.92 17.61
CA ASN A 381 -16.99 -6.76 18.79
C ASN A 381 -16.59 -5.99 20.05
N ILE A 382 -17.40 -4.99 20.38
CA ILE A 382 -17.22 -4.11 21.55
C ILE A 382 -18.55 -4.05 22.32
N LYS A 383 -18.43 -4.01 23.65
CA LYS A 383 -19.55 -3.71 24.54
C LYS A 383 -19.39 -2.30 25.07
N ILE A 384 -20.43 -1.47 24.93
CA ILE A 384 -20.45 -0.13 25.51
C ILE A 384 -21.21 -0.19 26.84
N THR A 385 -20.60 0.29 27.93
CA THR A 385 -21.24 0.34 29.25
C THR A 385 -20.80 1.60 29.99
N ASN A 386 -21.76 2.39 30.46
CA ASN A 386 -21.49 3.67 31.15
C ASN A 386 -20.59 4.64 30.35
N GLY A 387 -20.66 4.61 29.01
CA GLY A 387 -19.81 5.43 28.14
C GLY A 387 -18.39 4.88 27.89
N HIS A 388 -18.03 3.72 28.47
CA HIS A 388 -16.76 3.04 28.24
C HIS A 388 -16.87 1.96 27.17
N ASN A 389 -15.84 1.83 26.33
CA ASN A 389 -15.75 0.86 25.24
C ASN A 389 -14.92 -0.36 25.65
N TYR A 390 -15.54 -1.52 25.85
CA TYR A 390 -14.87 -2.75 26.25
C TYR A 390 -14.65 -3.68 25.05
N SER A 391 -13.38 -3.91 24.71
CA SER A 391 -13.02 -4.96 23.76
C SER A 391 -13.47 -6.34 24.24
N GLN A 392 -13.88 -7.18 23.30
CA GLN A 392 -14.39 -8.53 23.57
C GLN A 392 -13.40 -9.61 23.07
N LYS A 393 -13.86 -10.82 22.73
CA LYS A 393 -12.97 -11.95 22.40
C LYS A 393 -12.44 -11.94 20.95
N SER A 394 -12.98 -11.07 20.11
CA SER A 394 -12.74 -11.06 18.66
C SER A 394 -12.32 -9.68 18.16
N ARG A 395 -12.31 -9.50 16.84
CA ARG A 395 -12.00 -8.24 16.16
C ARG A 395 -12.84 -7.10 16.74
N SER A 396 -12.20 -6.10 17.32
CA SER A 396 -12.88 -5.07 18.12
C SER A 396 -13.27 -3.86 17.29
N LEU A 397 -12.34 -3.31 16.50
CA LEU A 397 -12.53 -2.13 15.65
C LEU A 397 -11.96 -2.36 14.26
N CYS A 398 -12.66 -2.00 13.17
CA CYS A 398 -12.02 -1.74 11.87
C CYS A 398 -11.90 -0.23 11.70
N TYR A 399 -10.70 0.27 11.40
CA TYR A 399 -10.47 1.64 10.97
C TYR A 399 -10.36 1.67 9.43
N ILE A 400 -11.11 2.54 8.77
CA ILE A 400 -11.12 2.69 7.31
C ILE A 400 -10.41 3.98 6.93
N SER A 401 -9.36 3.87 6.12
CA SER A 401 -8.68 5.00 5.51
C SER A 401 -8.94 5.00 4.02
N LYS A 402 -9.69 6.00 3.53
CA LYS A 402 -9.98 6.26 2.12
C LYS A 402 -9.33 7.56 1.68
N LYS A 403 -8.44 7.50 0.68
CA LYS A 403 -7.67 8.63 0.12
C LYS A 403 -7.42 8.40 -1.37
N SER A 404 -6.87 9.39 -2.07
CA SER A 404 -6.61 9.32 -3.51
C SER A 404 -5.61 8.24 -3.95
N ASP A 405 -4.80 7.70 -3.04
CA ASP A 405 -3.76 6.70 -3.30
C ASP A 405 -3.37 5.96 -2.02
N LEU A 406 -2.76 4.78 -2.16
CA LEU A 406 -2.36 3.94 -1.01
C LEU A 406 -1.34 4.61 -0.09
N TYR A 407 -0.43 5.41 -0.63
CA TYR A 407 0.57 6.11 0.19
C TYR A 407 -0.12 7.02 1.22
N LYS A 408 -1.07 7.86 0.78
CA LYS A 408 -1.86 8.71 1.66
C LYS A 408 -2.74 7.88 2.59
N CYS A 409 -3.34 6.80 2.12
CA CYS A 409 -4.14 5.91 2.96
C CYS A 409 -3.30 5.36 4.12
N TYR A 410 -2.11 4.83 3.83
CA TYR A 410 -1.22 4.18 4.78
C TYR A 410 -0.74 5.16 5.85
N HIS A 411 -0.18 6.31 5.46
CA HIS A 411 0.34 7.28 6.41
C HIS A 411 -0.76 7.92 7.25
N PHE A 412 -1.90 8.23 6.64
CA PHE A 412 -3.04 8.77 7.37
C PHE A 412 -3.56 7.75 8.40
N LEU A 413 -3.73 6.49 7.99
CA LEU A 413 -4.17 5.40 8.87
C LEU A 413 -3.24 5.27 10.06
N TYR A 414 -1.95 5.00 9.84
CA TYR A 414 -1.02 4.71 10.92
C TYR A 414 -0.71 5.93 11.81
N ASN A 415 -0.92 7.14 11.32
CA ASN A 415 -0.94 8.32 12.17
C ASN A 415 -2.20 8.37 13.05
N GLN A 416 -3.38 8.09 12.49
CA GLN A 416 -4.65 8.08 13.22
C GLN A 416 -4.71 6.97 14.27
N ILE A 417 -4.18 5.78 13.99
CA ILE A 417 -4.15 4.69 14.97
C ILE A 417 -3.43 5.07 16.26
N LYS A 418 -2.44 5.98 16.22
CA LYS A 418 -1.76 6.46 17.44
C LYS A 418 -2.70 7.14 18.43
N SER A 419 -3.82 7.70 17.97
CA SER A 419 -4.85 8.31 18.82
C SER A 419 -5.80 7.30 19.47
N ILE A 420 -5.72 6.02 19.11
CA ILE A 420 -6.52 4.94 19.70
C ILE A 420 -5.66 4.24 20.75
N LYS A 421 -6.03 4.36 22.02
CA LYS A 421 -5.34 3.72 23.15
C LYS A 421 -6.15 2.55 23.69
N GLY A 422 -5.45 1.60 24.29
CA GLY A 422 -6.04 0.42 24.89
C GLY A 422 -5.11 -0.77 24.77
N ASN A 423 -5.52 -1.91 25.32
CA ASN A 423 -4.76 -3.15 25.20
C ASN A 423 -5.07 -3.89 23.88
N LEU A 424 -4.79 -3.21 22.78
CA LEU A 424 -5.06 -3.69 21.42
C LEU A 424 -3.77 -4.15 20.74
N HIS A 425 -3.92 -5.00 19.75
CA HIS A 425 -2.94 -5.44 18.77
C HIS A 425 -3.47 -5.10 17.37
N TYR A 426 -2.59 -4.70 16.47
CA TYR A 426 -2.89 -4.46 15.07
C TYR A 426 -1.61 -4.65 14.25
N ARG A 427 -1.77 -4.92 12.95
CA ARG A 427 -0.66 -5.02 12.02
C ARG A 427 -0.20 -3.64 11.57
N THR A 428 1.11 -3.46 11.38
CA THR A 428 1.71 -2.19 10.92
C THR A 428 2.14 -2.20 9.47
N ASP A 429 1.74 -3.22 8.70
CA ASP A 429 2.15 -3.49 7.33
C ASP A 429 0.96 -3.70 6.37
N ILE A 430 -0.28 -3.40 6.79
CA ILE A 430 -1.44 -3.52 5.90
C ILE A 430 -1.31 -2.48 4.79
N GLY A 431 -1.24 -2.95 3.54
CA GLY A 431 -1.02 -2.11 2.37
C GLY A 431 0.43 -1.75 2.09
N SER A 432 1.39 -2.04 3.00
CA SER A 432 2.78 -1.61 2.81
C SER A 432 3.45 -2.27 1.61
N LYS A 433 3.10 -3.51 1.29
CA LYS A 433 3.67 -4.24 0.16
C LYS A 433 3.37 -3.64 -1.21
N PHE A 434 2.41 -2.73 -1.29
CA PHE A 434 2.08 -1.97 -2.50
C PHE A 434 2.84 -0.64 -2.59
N LEU A 435 3.60 -0.29 -1.55
CA LEU A 435 4.39 0.93 -1.47
C LEU A 435 5.87 0.59 -1.61
N SER A 436 6.62 1.47 -2.29
CA SER A 436 8.09 1.45 -2.20
C SER A 436 8.54 1.65 -0.76
N GLN A 437 9.73 1.19 -0.39
CA GLN A 437 10.26 1.45 0.96
C GLN A 437 10.47 2.93 1.20
N TYR A 438 10.77 3.71 0.16
CA TYR A 438 10.86 5.17 0.29
C TYR A 438 9.50 5.81 0.63
N GLU A 439 8.43 5.29 0.04
CA GLU A 439 7.06 5.65 0.42
C GLU A 439 6.71 5.18 1.82
N GLN A 440 7.11 3.97 2.22
CA GLN A 440 6.93 3.51 3.60
C GLN A 440 7.72 4.39 4.60
N ALA A 441 8.85 4.95 4.19
CA ALA A 441 9.64 5.93 4.93
C ALA A 441 9.01 7.34 4.97
N GLY A 442 7.84 7.54 4.34
CA GLY A 442 7.13 8.81 4.37
C GLY A 442 7.54 9.80 3.28
N VAL A 443 8.11 9.33 2.16
CA VAL A 443 8.44 10.18 1.01
C VAL A 443 7.86 9.61 -0.28
N SER A 444 7.06 10.40 -1.00
CA SER A 444 6.48 10.01 -2.29
C SER A 444 6.92 10.99 -3.38
N ILE A 445 7.77 10.49 -4.30
CA ILE A 445 8.28 11.27 -5.44
C ILE A 445 7.12 11.68 -6.37
N GLU A 446 6.21 10.75 -6.67
CA GLU A 446 5.03 11.00 -7.52
C GLU A 446 4.15 12.13 -6.93
N ASN A 447 3.93 12.14 -5.61
CA ASN A 447 3.15 13.20 -4.97
C ASN A 447 3.84 14.57 -5.10
N GLY A 448 5.17 14.62 -4.95
CA GLY A 448 5.95 15.85 -5.15
C GLY A 448 5.83 16.37 -6.58
N GLU A 449 6.03 15.50 -7.58
CA GLU A 449 5.90 15.85 -9.00
C GLU A 449 4.47 16.30 -9.36
N SER A 450 3.45 15.60 -8.84
CA SER A 450 2.04 15.94 -9.02
C SER A 450 1.70 17.31 -8.43
N ALA A 451 2.23 17.63 -7.24
CA ALA A 451 2.02 18.93 -6.60
C ALA A 451 2.57 20.07 -7.47
N ILE A 452 3.80 19.92 -8.00
CA ILE A 452 4.40 20.89 -8.92
C ILE A 452 3.59 21.02 -10.20
N SER A 453 3.14 19.91 -10.79
CA SER A 453 2.32 19.92 -12.01
C SER A 453 1.03 20.72 -11.84
N LYS A 454 0.34 20.56 -10.69
CA LYS A 454 -0.92 21.27 -10.39
C LYS A 454 -0.72 22.78 -10.19
N VAL A 455 0.39 23.21 -9.60
CA VAL A 455 0.66 24.65 -9.37
C VAL A 455 1.44 25.32 -10.50
N LYS A 456 1.87 24.56 -11.52
CA LYS A 456 2.72 25.03 -12.62
C LYS A 456 2.19 26.32 -13.25
N GLN A 457 0.88 26.41 -13.51
CA GLN A 457 0.27 27.60 -14.13
C GLN A 457 0.31 28.84 -13.22
N HIS A 458 0.17 28.65 -11.90
CA HIS A 458 0.29 29.75 -10.93
C HIS A 458 1.72 30.27 -10.82
N ILE A 459 2.72 29.40 -10.96
CA ILE A 459 4.13 29.81 -11.01
C ILE A 459 4.41 30.57 -12.31
N LEU A 460 3.99 30.02 -13.46
CA LEU A 460 4.20 30.64 -14.77
C LEU A 460 3.56 32.03 -14.89
N SER A 461 2.44 32.31 -14.20
CA SER A 461 1.83 33.64 -14.22
C SER A 461 2.68 34.72 -13.53
N THR A 462 3.68 34.34 -12.73
CA THR A 462 4.65 35.26 -12.14
C THR A 462 5.84 35.57 -13.06
N TYR A 463 5.98 34.84 -14.17
CA TYR A 463 7.14 34.96 -15.05
C TYR A 463 7.11 36.29 -15.80
N ASN A 464 8.29 36.87 -15.96
CA ASN A 464 8.50 38.05 -16.79
C ASN A 464 9.57 37.75 -17.85
N LYS A 465 9.83 38.72 -18.74
CA LYS A 465 10.77 38.59 -19.86
C LYS A 465 12.23 38.27 -19.46
N ASN A 466 12.58 38.37 -18.18
CA ASN A 466 13.92 38.11 -17.70
C ASN A 466 14.11 36.66 -17.23
N ILE A 467 13.04 35.89 -17.04
CA ILE A 467 13.16 34.47 -16.72
C ILE A 467 13.59 33.72 -17.98
N THR A 468 14.60 32.86 -17.85
CA THR A 468 15.18 32.10 -18.99
C THR A 468 15.20 30.59 -18.78
N SER A 469 14.88 30.11 -17.58
CA SER A 469 14.76 28.69 -17.23
C SER A 469 13.32 28.18 -17.27
N GLU A 470 13.16 26.87 -17.39
CA GLU A 470 11.88 26.18 -17.21
C GLU A 470 11.68 25.69 -15.78
N ILE A 471 10.41 25.48 -15.38
CA ILE A 471 10.05 24.84 -14.11
C ILE A 471 10.57 23.41 -14.08
N GLY A 472 11.29 23.05 -13.01
CA GLY A 472 11.87 21.72 -12.83
C GLY A 472 13.37 21.61 -13.18
N SER A 473 13.99 22.72 -13.58
CA SER A 473 15.46 22.85 -13.65
C SER A 473 16.08 22.77 -12.26
N PHE A 474 17.39 22.50 -12.16
CA PHE A 474 18.12 22.46 -10.88
C PHE A 474 18.15 23.82 -10.16
N GLY A 475 18.05 24.92 -10.91
CA GLY A 475 17.96 26.29 -10.39
C GLY A 475 17.18 27.22 -11.33
N GLY A 476 16.78 28.37 -10.82
CA GLY A 476 16.06 29.41 -11.57
C GLY A 476 17.01 30.41 -12.22
N GLU A 477 16.85 30.65 -13.52
CA GLU A 477 17.65 31.64 -14.27
C GLU A 477 16.92 32.96 -14.44
N TYR A 478 17.58 34.05 -14.04
CA TYR A 478 17.08 35.41 -14.17
C TYR A 478 18.11 36.31 -14.85
N LYS A 479 17.73 36.90 -15.99
CA LYS A 479 18.55 37.88 -16.71
C LYS A 479 18.61 39.20 -15.94
N PHE A 480 19.81 39.59 -15.53
CA PHE A 480 20.08 40.85 -14.86
C PHE A 480 21.15 41.62 -15.63
N LYS A 481 20.72 42.67 -16.34
CA LYS A 481 21.56 43.43 -17.30
C LYS A 481 22.16 42.48 -18.35
N ASP A 482 23.49 42.39 -18.40
CA ASP A 482 24.26 41.58 -19.35
C ASP A 482 24.63 40.20 -18.81
N ASP A 483 24.23 39.89 -17.58
CA ASP A 483 24.52 38.63 -16.91
C ASP A 483 23.22 37.84 -16.65
N ILE A 484 23.38 36.53 -16.47
CA ILE A 484 22.29 35.65 -16.04
C ILE A 484 22.65 35.15 -14.65
N LEU A 485 21.79 35.45 -13.69
CA LEU A 485 21.89 34.92 -12.34
C LEU A 485 21.19 33.58 -12.29
N VAL A 486 21.78 32.63 -11.58
CA VAL A 486 21.17 31.33 -11.31
C VAL A 486 21.04 31.18 -9.80
N ALA A 487 19.83 30.89 -9.34
CA ALA A 487 19.54 30.70 -7.93
C ALA A 487 19.05 29.28 -7.64
N SER A 488 19.55 28.66 -6.57
CA SER A 488 19.03 27.40 -6.02
C SER A 488 18.79 27.54 -4.52
N ILE A 489 17.80 26.80 -4.01
CA ILE A 489 17.52 26.64 -2.58
C ILE A 489 17.20 25.17 -2.30
N ASP A 490 17.88 24.57 -1.34
CA ASP A 490 17.62 23.19 -0.90
C ASP A 490 17.99 23.01 0.58
N GLY A 491 17.70 21.84 1.14
CA GLY A 491 18.04 21.44 2.51
C GLY A 491 18.86 20.16 2.58
N VAL A 492 19.45 19.92 3.75
CA VAL A 492 20.18 18.67 4.03
C VAL A 492 19.25 17.49 4.35
N GLY A 493 17.97 17.77 4.57
CA GLY A 493 16.93 16.80 4.87
C GLY A 493 17.20 15.99 6.15
N THR A 494 16.68 14.76 6.18
CA THR A 494 16.74 13.85 7.34
C THR A 494 18.11 13.22 7.58
N LYS A 495 19.15 13.66 6.87
CA LYS A 495 20.55 13.36 7.22
C LYS A 495 20.89 13.90 8.61
N SER A 496 20.32 15.05 8.98
CA SER A 496 20.49 15.66 10.30
C SER A 496 20.07 14.71 11.43
N SER A 497 18.96 14.01 11.28
CA SER A 497 18.45 13.05 12.26
C SER A 497 19.41 11.88 12.50
N LEU A 498 20.10 11.37 11.45
CA LEU A 498 21.12 10.33 11.62
C LEU A 498 22.36 10.83 12.34
N ILE A 499 22.85 12.02 11.98
CA ILE A 499 24.02 12.62 12.64
C ILE A 499 23.73 12.77 14.12
N LYS A 500 22.53 13.24 14.48
CA LYS A 500 22.18 13.38 15.90
C LYS A 500 22.04 12.05 16.64
N LYS A 501 21.59 11.00 15.94
CA LYS A 501 21.40 9.66 16.52
C LYS A 501 22.71 8.93 16.76
N PHE A 502 23.70 9.10 15.89
CA PHE A 502 24.90 8.27 15.87
C PHE A 502 26.22 9.03 16.08
N MET A 503 26.18 10.35 16.06
CA MET A 503 27.38 11.19 16.14
C MET A 503 27.26 12.27 17.21
N ASN A 504 28.39 12.92 17.47
CA ASN A 504 28.51 14.03 18.41
C ASN A 504 28.56 15.39 17.69
N GLU A 505 28.60 16.46 18.46
CA GLU A 505 28.57 17.86 17.96
C GLU A 505 29.60 18.17 16.84
N PRO A 506 30.83 17.61 16.81
CA PRO A 506 31.76 17.86 15.70
C PRO A 506 31.26 17.41 14.33
N SER A 507 30.28 16.50 14.25
CA SER A 507 29.77 15.99 12.98
C SER A 507 28.83 16.96 12.26
N TYR A 508 28.32 17.97 12.95
CA TYR A 508 27.53 19.05 12.32
C TYR A 508 28.39 19.90 11.36
N TYR A 509 29.73 19.88 11.51
CA TYR A 509 30.66 20.43 10.52
C TYR A 509 30.43 19.84 9.12
N SER A 510 30.21 18.53 9.03
CA SER A 510 29.93 17.85 7.76
C SER A 510 28.60 18.32 7.15
N ILE A 511 27.59 18.61 7.98
CA ILE A 511 26.28 19.14 7.53
C ILE A 511 26.44 20.53 6.91
N GLY A 512 27.26 21.39 7.52
CA GLY A 512 27.61 22.69 6.95
C GLY A 512 28.27 22.55 5.57
N LYS A 513 29.19 21.59 5.40
CA LYS A 513 29.78 21.30 4.08
C LYS A 513 28.75 20.72 3.10
N ASP A 514 27.85 19.86 3.59
CA ASP A 514 26.83 19.20 2.78
C ASP A 514 25.98 20.22 2.03
N ILE A 515 25.45 21.23 2.74
CA ILE A 515 24.51 22.18 2.16
C ILE A 515 25.15 23.10 1.12
N VAL A 516 26.39 23.54 1.37
CA VAL A 516 27.13 24.37 0.42
C VAL A 516 27.50 23.55 -0.81
N GLY A 517 28.02 22.33 -0.62
CA GLY A 517 28.38 21.44 -1.72
C GLY A 517 27.19 21.10 -2.61
N HIS A 518 26.04 20.78 -2.01
CA HIS A 518 24.79 20.56 -2.72
C HIS A 518 24.42 21.78 -3.57
N SER A 519 24.31 22.95 -2.93
CA SER A 519 23.83 24.17 -3.57
C SER A 519 24.72 24.58 -4.75
N VAL A 520 26.05 24.46 -4.59
CA VAL A 520 27.01 24.72 -5.67
C VAL A 520 26.78 23.78 -6.85
N ASN A 521 26.59 22.49 -6.59
CA ASN A 521 26.39 21.51 -7.66
C ASN A 521 25.12 21.81 -8.48
N ASP A 522 24.03 22.26 -7.84
CA ASP A 522 22.79 22.59 -8.55
C ASP A 522 22.98 23.71 -9.57
N ILE A 523 23.47 24.87 -9.13
CA ILE A 523 23.67 26.01 -10.04
C ILE A 523 24.76 25.72 -11.08
N LEU A 524 25.70 24.84 -10.75
CA LEU A 524 26.75 24.41 -11.65
C LEU A 524 26.20 23.64 -12.84
N THR A 525 25.10 22.89 -12.71
CA THR A 525 24.46 22.21 -13.85
C THR A 525 24.05 23.18 -14.96
N GLN A 526 23.78 24.43 -14.60
CA GLN A 526 23.43 25.54 -15.50
C GLN A 526 24.62 26.45 -15.82
N GLY A 527 25.84 26.01 -15.47
CA GLY A 527 27.11 26.67 -15.73
C GLY A 527 27.31 27.96 -14.96
N ALA A 528 26.63 28.11 -13.84
CA ALA A 528 26.84 29.23 -12.94
C ALA A 528 27.98 28.95 -11.96
N TYR A 529 28.79 29.99 -11.74
CA TYR A 529 29.80 30.01 -10.70
C TYR A 529 29.25 30.75 -9.48
N PRO A 530 29.50 30.25 -8.24
CA PRO A 530 28.97 30.86 -7.03
C PRO A 530 29.34 32.34 -6.88
N LEU A 531 28.36 33.17 -6.50
CA LEU A 531 28.55 34.58 -6.21
C LEU A 531 28.45 34.84 -4.71
N PHE A 532 27.38 34.40 -4.05
CA PHE A 532 27.18 34.49 -2.61
C PHE A 532 26.21 33.40 -2.11
N PHE A 533 26.20 33.18 -0.79
CA PHE A 533 25.40 32.17 -0.12
C PHE A 533 24.57 32.79 1.02
N LEU A 534 23.41 32.20 1.30
CA LEU A 534 22.58 32.46 2.47
C LEU A 534 22.21 31.16 3.17
N ASP A 535 22.19 31.17 4.50
CA ASP A 535 21.85 30.01 5.32
C ASP A 535 20.53 30.19 6.09
N TYR A 536 19.86 29.08 6.39
CA TYR A 536 18.76 29.03 7.34
C TYR A 536 18.96 27.84 8.28
N PHE A 537 18.96 28.11 9.59
CA PHE A 537 19.10 27.12 10.65
C PHE A 537 17.83 27.10 11.51
N GLY A 538 17.02 26.05 11.36
CA GLY A 538 15.83 25.79 12.16
C GLY A 538 16.07 24.70 13.20
N THR A 539 15.53 24.86 14.41
CA THR A 539 15.62 23.84 15.48
C THR A 539 14.49 23.97 16.48
N ASP A 540 14.16 22.91 17.21
CA ASP A 540 13.27 23.00 18.38
C ASP A 540 13.94 23.78 19.53
N ARG A 541 15.25 23.56 19.72
CA ARG A 541 16.08 24.20 20.73
C ARG A 541 17.50 24.39 20.21
N LEU A 542 18.04 25.60 20.35
CA LEU A 542 19.35 25.95 19.83
C LEU A 542 20.47 25.41 20.72
N SER A 543 21.32 24.57 20.15
CA SER A 543 22.62 24.21 20.71
C SER A 543 23.71 25.07 20.06
N ILE A 544 24.34 25.92 20.86
CA ILE A 544 25.39 26.84 20.39
C ILE A 544 26.54 26.06 19.72
N LYS A 545 26.92 24.90 20.28
CA LYS A 545 28.01 24.08 19.73
C LYS A 545 27.66 23.47 18.38
N GLU A 546 26.45 22.93 18.25
CA GLU A 546 25.99 22.33 16.98
C GLU A 546 25.91 23.40 15.90
N PHE A 547 25.36 24.57 16.24
CA PHE A 547 25.30 25.74 15.37
C PHE A 547 26.69 26.21 14.93
N GLU A 548 27.62 26.42 15.86
CA GLU A 548 28.99 26.86 15.56
C GLU A 548 29.71 25.87 14.62
N GLN A 549 29.58 24.56 14.87
CA GLN A 549 30.17 23.54 13.99
C GLN A 549 29.57 23.58 12.59
N CYS A 550 28.25 23.71 12.48
CA CYS A 550 27.55 23.81 11.21
C CYS A 550 28.02 25.04 10.41
N ILE A 551 28.00 26.23 11.03
CA ILE A 551 28.46 27.46 10.39
C ILE A 551 29.93 27.36 9.97
N ARG A 552 30.80 26.80 10.81
CA ARG A 552 32.21 26.57 10.46
C ARG A 552 32.35 25.68 9.21
N GLY A 553 31.54 24.63 9.10
CA GLY A 553 31.47 23.78 7.91
C GLY A 553 31.07 24.56 6.66
N MET A 554 30.04 25.40 6.77
CA MET A 554 29.59 26.24 5.67
C MET A 554 30.66 27.25 5.24
N THR A 555 31.29 27.94 6.19
CA THR A 555 32.31 28.95 5.91
C THR A 555 33.53 28.33 5.22
N ASP A 556 34.00 27.18 5.71
CA ASP A 556 35.13 26.48 5.11
C ASP A 556 34.81 26.03 3.68
N ALA A 557 33.61 25.47 3.46
CA ALA A 557 33.15 25.08 2.13
C ALA A 557 33.02 26.29 1.18
N CYS A 558 32.52 27.43 1.65
CA CYS A 558 32.43 28.65 0.86
C CYS A 558 33.81 29.19 0.44
N LEU A 559 34.80 29.10 1.32
CA LEU A 559 36.20 29.44 1.03
C LEU A 559 36.82 28.47 0.01
N GLU A 560 36.51 27.18 0.12
CA GLU A 560 37.00 26.11 -0.77
C GLU A 560 36.39 26.21 -2.18
N TYR A 561 35.08 26.44 -2.30
CA TYR A 561 34.31 26.29 -3.55
C TYR A 561 34.06 27.58 -4.33
N GLY A 562 34.97 28.56 -4.24
CA GLY A 562 34.88 29.77 -5.05
C GLY A 562 35.12 31.07 -4.31
N LYS A 563 35.43 31.01 -3.00
CA LYS A 563 35.60 32.18 -2.14
C LYS A 563 34.36 33.08 -2.12
N MET A 564 33.19 32.44 -2.05
CA MET A 564 31.92 33.15 -1.99
C MET A 564 31.66 33.64 -0.55
N PRO A 565 31.21 34.87 -0.33
CA PRO A 565 30.78 35.32 0.98
C PRO A 565 29.41 34.72 1.35
N ILE A 566 29.25 34.39 2.63
CA ILE A 566 27.94 34.22 3.26
C ILE A 566 27.46 35.63 3.62
N ILE A 567 26.38 36.10 3.00
CA ILE A 567 25.97 37.51 3.08
C ILE A 567 24.74 37.76 3.97
N GLY A 568 24.15 36.68 4.48
CA GLY A 568 22.98 36.75 5.36
C GLY A 568 22.42 35.36 5.60
N GLY A 569 21.47 35.26 6.52
CA GLY A 569 20.82 34.02 6.88
C GLY A 569 19.83 34.24 8.01
N GLU A 570 19.17 33.18 8.45
CA GLU A 570 18.18 33.19 9.52
C GLU A 570 18.44 32.05 10.51
N THR A 571 18.28 32.30 11.80
CA THR A 571 18.37 31.26 12.85
C THR A 571 17.07 31.27 13.66
N ALA A 572 16.30 30.18 13.57
CA ALA A 572 14.96 30.08 14.13
C ALA A 572 14.86 28.94 15.16
N GLU A 573 14.51 29.28 16.40
CA GLU A 573 14.14 28.33 17.45
C GLU A 573 12.61 28.23 17.53
N MET A 574 12.03 27.11 17.08
CA MET A 574 10.58 26.93 16.92
C MET A 574 10.11 25.56 17.46
N PRO A 575 9.95 25.39 18.79
CA PRO A 575 9.61 24.11 19.42
C PRO A 575 8.20 23.60 19.11
N LEU A 576 7.31 24.45 18.59
CA LEU A 576 5.97 24.04 18.13
C LEU A 576 5.96 23.55 16.68
N VAL A 577 7.04 23.79 15.93
CA VAL A 577 7.16 23.43 14.51
C VAL A 577 8.06 22.21 14.37
N TYR A 578 9.23 22.23 15.00
CA TYR A 578 10.20 21.14 14.94
C TYR A 578 9.92 20.09 16.02
N ARG A 579 10.14 18.81 15.68
CA ARG A 579 10.13 17.73 16.68
C ARG A 579 11.27 17.95 17.66
N GLN A 580 11.06 17.46 18.88
CA GLN A 580 12.07 17.59 19.92
C GLN A 580 13.43 17.04 19.46
N ASN A 581 14.46 17.84 19.65
CA ASN A 581 15.84 17.62 19.22
C ASN A 581 16.08 17.57 17.70
N GLU A 582 15.13 17.87 16.81
CA GLU A 582 15.40 17.89 15.36
C GLU A 582 15.91 19.26 14.88
N ILE A 583 16.73 19.25 13.83
CA ILE A 583 17.22 20.46 13.16
C ILE A 583 16.92 20.42 11.66
N GLU A 584 16.74 21.60 11.07
CA GLU A 584 16.60 21.83 9.64
C GLU A 584 17.67 22.82 9.17
N ILE A 585 18.42 22.44 8.14
CA ILE A 585 19.45 23.29 7.54
C ILE A 585 19.12 23.46 6.07
N ILE A 586 18.93 24.71 5.67
CA ILE A 586 18.61 25.13 4.31
C ILE A 586 19.70 26.10 3.83
N GLY A 587 20.04 25.99 2.56
CA GLY A 587 20.99 26.87 1.89
C GLY A 587 20.37 27.46 0.65
N CYS A 588 20.62 28.75 0.43
CA CYS A 588 20.27 29.46 -0.79
C CYS A 588 21.55 29.99 -1.42
N ILE A 589 21.75 29.71 -2.70
CA ILE A 589 22.93 30.15 -3.43
C ILE A 589 22.52 30.93 -4.66
N ILE A 590 23.26 31.99 -4.93
CA ILE A 590 23.16 32.73 -6.18
C ILE A 590 24.53 32.65 -6.85
N GLY A 591 24.52 32.32 -8.14
CA GLY A 591 25.70 32.33 -9.00
C GLY A 591 25.50 33.14 -10.27
N VAL A 592 26.60 33.40 -10.96
CA VAL A 592 26.60 34.06 -12.27
C VAL A 592 26.92 33.02 -13.33
N LYS A 593 26.03 32.89 -14.31
CA LYS A 593 26.19 32.01 -15.47
C LYS A 593 27.35 32.47 -16.34
N ASN A 594 28.21 31.53 -16.71
CA ASN A 594 29.28 31.82 -17.66
C ASN A 594 28.68 32.09 -19.06
N LYS A 595 29.08 33.18 -19.72
CA LYS A 595 28.58 33.56 -21.05
C LYS A 595 28.94 32.56 -22.15
N ASN A 596 30.00 31.79 -21.96
CA ASN A 596 30.41 30.72 -22.87
C ASN A 596 29.60 29.43 -22.66
N PHE A 597 28.70 29.42 -21.67
CA PHE A 597 27.82 28.30 -21.37
C PHE A 597 26.37 28.63 -21.79
N PHE A 598 25.95 28.21 -23.00
CA PHE A 598 24.60 27.72 -23.45
C PHE A 598 24.41 27.78 -24.99
N PRO A 599 23.44 27.05 -25.63
CA PRO A 599 22.51 26.01 -25.14
C PRO A 599 22.60 24.63 -25.87
N ASN A 600 22.16 23.56 -25.20
CA ASN A 600 21.69 22.26 -25.73
C ASN A 600 22.37 21.72 -27.00
N LYS A 601 23.64 21.31 -26.87
CA LYS A 601 24.32 20.52 -27.90
C LYS A 601 24.12 19.01 -27.74
N VAL A 602 23.33 18.57 -26.76
CA VAL A 602 23.12 17.14 -26.53
C VAL A 602 22.60 16.52 -27.83
N LYS A 603 23.37 15.58 -28.35
CA LYS A 603 23.08 14.85 -29.59
C LYS A 603 23.17 13.36 -29.35
N SER A 604 22.53 12.60 -30.23
CA SER A 604 22.79 11.16 -30.29
C SER A 604 24.28 10.90 -30.50
N GLY A 605 24.82 9.95 -29.73
CA GLY A 605 26.23 9.60 -29.70
C GLY A 605 27.05 10.34 -28.66
N ASP A 606 26.53 11.40 -28.01
CA ASP A 606 27.22 12.05 -26.90
C ASP A 606 27.44 11.04 -25.76
N VAL A 607 28.58 11.20 -25.08
CA VAL A 607 29.07 10.27 -24.06
C VAL A 607 28.66 10.76 -22.68
N ILE A 608 28.17 9.83 -21.85
CA ILE A 608 27.73 10.11 -20.48
C ILE A 608 28.87 9.73 -19.53
N VAL A 609 29.48 10.74 -18.90
CA VAL A 609 30.63 10.60 -18.01
C VAL A 609 30.20 10.86 -16.58
N SER A 610 30.33 9.85 -15.73
CA SER A 610 30.11 9.97 -14.28
C SER A 610 31.36 10.49 -13.56
N LEU A 611 31.13 11.38 -12.59
CA LEU A 611 32.04 11.72 -11.52
C LEU A 611 31.58 10.99 -10.25
N PRO A 612 32.48 10.23 -9.59
CA PRO A 612 32.08 9.30 -8.54
C PRO A 612 31.75 10.00 -7.23
N SER A 613 30.78 9.42 -6.51
CA SER A 613 30.45 9.73 -5.12
C SER A 613 30.74 8.53 -4.22
N VAL A 614 31.19 8.80 -2.99
CA VAL A 614 31.57 7.76 -2.02
C VAL A 614 30.54 7.56 -0.91
N SER A 615 29.44 8.31 -0.95
CA SER A 615 28.34 8.25 0.01
C SER A 615 27.02 8.66 -0.65
N PRO A 616 25.88 8.37 -0.02
CA PRO A 616 24.64 9.06 -0.37
C PRO A 616 24.85 10.59 -0.29
N HIS A 617 24.36 11.30 -1.30
CA HIS A 617 24.17 12.75 -1.22
C HIS A 617 23.00 13.06 -0.27
N THR A 618 22.70 14.33 0.01
CA THR A 618 21.73 14.74 1.06
C THR A 618 20.29 14.21 0.90
N ASN A 619 19.96 13.56 -0.21
CA ASN A 619 18.66 12.93 -0.45
C ASN A 619 18.67 11.41 -0.19
N GLY A 620 17.50 10.86 0.16
CA GLY A 620 17.33 9.43 0.46
C GLY A 620 17.52 9.04 1.93
N TYR A 621 17.92 9.96 2.80
CA TYR A 621 18.14 9.67 4.23
C TYR A 621 16.88 9.29 5.00
N SER A 622 15.68 9.64 4.55
CA SER A 622 14.45 9.16 5.18
C SER A 622 14.34 7.64 5.08
N LEU A 623 14.76 7.06 3.93
CA LEU A 623 14.84 5.61 3.75
C LEU A 623 15.90 4.99 4.66
N ILE A 624 17.07 5.61 4.80
CA ILE A 624 18.12 5.09 5.70
C ILE A 624 17.64 5.11 7.16
N ASN A 625 17.02 6.21 7.61
CA ASN A 625 16.40 6.30 8.94
C ASN A 625 15.34 5.21 9.12
N TYR A 626 14.44 5.04 8.15
CA TYR A 626 13.38 4.03 8.17
C TYR A 626 13.94 2.61 8.29
N ILE A 627 15.00 2.26 7.54
CA ILE A 627 15.65 0.94 7.62
C ILE A 627 16.17 0.68 9.04
N ILE A 628 16.80 1.68 9.65
CA ILE A 628 17.35 1.58 11.02
C ILE A 628 16.23 1.48 12.06
N GLU A 629 15.17 2.29 11.91
CA GLU A 629 14.00 2.27 12.81
C GLU A 629 13.25 0.94 12.76
N ASN A 630 13.28 0.24 11.62
CA ASN A 630 12.74 -1.11 11.48
C ASN A 630 13.70 -2.23 11.94
N GLY A 631 14.71 -1.88 12.75
CA GLY A 631 15.54 -2.84 13.49
C GLY A 631 16.86 -3.21 12.81
N ALA A 632 17.21 -2.61 11.68
CA ALA A 632 18.52 -2.82 11.09
C ALA A 632 19.62 -2.18 11.95
N VAL A 633 20.56 -3.00 12.41
CA VAL A 633 21.76 -2.52 13.11
C VAL A 633 22.84 -2.19 12.08
N PHE A 634 23.30 -0.95 12.09
CA PHE A 634 24.37 -0.46 11.22
C PHE A 634 25.70 -0.47 11.97
N GLU A 635 26.74 -0.93 11.29
CA GLU A 635 28.11 -0.88 11.82
C GLU A 635 28.64 0.55 11.81
N HIS A 636 29.50 0.87 12.78
CA HIS A 636 30.01 2.22 12.97
C HIS A 636 30.77 2.74 11.74
N GLU A 637 31.48 1.85 11.04
CA GLU A 637 32.18 2.16 9.79
C GLU A 637 31.19 2.53 8.67
N MET A 638 30.09 1.79 8.54
CA MET A 638 29.07 2.10 7.54
C MET A 638 28.35 3.41 7.85
N ILE A 639 28.07 3.71 9.12
CA ILE A 639 27.54 5.01 9.53
C ILE A 639 28.50 6.13 9.13
N ASN A 640 29.82 5.96 9.35
CA ASN A 640 30.83 6.93 8.93
C ASN A 640 30.84 7.13 7.41
N ILE A 641 30.70 6.06 6.62
CA ILE A 641 30.62 6.14 5.15
C ILE A 641 29.36 6.89 4.72
N VAL A 642 28.20 6.48 5.21
CA VAL A 642 26.91 7.07 4.87
C VAL A 642 26.83 8.54 5.29
N LEU A 643 27.52 8.95 6.35
CA LEU A 643 27.54 10.34 6.82
C LEU A 643 28.70 11.19 6.26
N LYS A 644 29.49 10.68 5.31
CA LYS A 644 30.50 11.51 4.63
C LYS A 644 29.87 12.74 3.98
N PRO A 645 30.61 13.88 3.91
CA PRO A 645 30.11 15.09 3.27
C PRO A 645 29.73 14.87 1.81
N HIS A 646 28.68 15.56 1.37
CA HIS A 646 28.23 15.71 0.01
C HIS A 646 29.36 16.38 -0.79
N LYS A 647 29.88 15.66 -1.79
CA LYS A 647 30.99 16.14 -2.60
C LYS A 647 30.56 17.29 -3.53
N CYS A 648 31.32 18.38 -3.51
CA CYS A 648 31.21 19.45 -4.51
C CYS A 648 32.06 19.09 -5.75
N TYR A 649 31.51 19.28 -6.95
CA TYR A 649 32.17 18.92 -8.23
C TYR A 649 32.67 20.13 -9.03
N LEU A 650 32.71 21.31 -8.41
CA LEU A 650 33.11 22.56 -9.08
C LEU A 650 34.53 22.50 -9.66
N ASN A 651 35.46 21.86 -8.96
CA ASN A 651 36.86 21.79 -9.38
C ASN A 651 37.04 20.86 -10.58
N GLU A 652 36.34 19.73 -10.59
CA GLU A 652 36.32 18.78 -11.71
C GLU A 652 35.72 19.42 -12.96
N VAL A 653 34.62 20.18 -12.84
CA VAL A 653 34.04 20.92 -13.97
C VAL A 653 34.97 22.02 -14.47
N LYS A 654 35.66 22.74 -13.57
CA LYS A 654 36.69 23.72 -13.95
C LYS A 654 37.85 23.05 -14.67
N LEU A 655 38.29 21.89 -14.22
CA LEU A 655 39.34 21.13 -14.88
C LEU A 655 38.89 20.73 -16.30
N PHE A 656 37.71 20.14 -16.43
CA PHE A 656 37.16 19.74 -17.74
C PHE A 656 37.11 20.91 -18.71
N THR A 657 36.51 22.03 -18.28
CA THR A 657 36.31 23.21 -19.12
C THR A 657 37.61 23.94 -19.46
N ARG A 658 38.64 23.86 -18.60
CA ARG A 658 40.00 24.35 -18.93
C ARG A 658 40.70 23.46 -19.96
N THR A 659 40.52 22.14 -19.87
CA THR A 659 41.18 21.17 -20.76
C THR A 659 40.55 21.15 -22.14
N TYR A 660 39.22 21.11 -22.23
CA TYR A 660 38.49 20.88 -23.50
C TYR A 660 37.68 22.09 -23.99
N GLY A 661 37.48 23.10 -23.15
CA GLY A 661 36.57 24.21 -23.43
C GLY A 661 35.09 23.89 -23.17
N TYR A 662 34.26 24.92 -23.08
CA TYR A 662 32.81 24.78 -22.87
C TYR A 662 32.09 24.14 -24.08
N ASP A 663 32.66 24.26 -25.29
CA ASP A 663 32.03 23.76 -26.51
C ASP A 663 31.88 22.25 -26.57
N LYS A 664 32.68 21.52 -25.78
CA LYS A 664 32.71 20.05 -25.68
C LYS A 664 31.86 19.50 -24.52
N LEU A 665 31.24 20.38 -23.74
CA LEU A 665 30.35 20.02 -22.63
C LEU A 665 28.89 20.29 -23.06
N SER A 666 28.16 19.22 -23.38
CA SER A 666 26.78 19.30 -23.88
C SER A 666 25.76 19.54 -22.77
N ALA A 667 25.92 18.90 -21.62
CA ALA A 667 25.05 19.06 -20.45
C ALA A 667 25.74 18.59 -19.17
N MET A 668 25.16 18.94 -18.02
CA MET A 668 25.59 18.51 -16.71
C MET A 668 24.40 18.15 -15.84
N ALA A 669 24.49 17.09 -15.04
CA ALA A 669 23.44 16.71 -14.11
C ALA A 669 24.00 16.44 -12.72
N HIS A 670 23.40 17.06 -11.71
CA HIS A 670 23.66 16.77 -10.30
C HIS A 670 22.81 15.58 -9.88
N ILE A 671 23.42 14.50 -9.40
CA ILE A 671 22.67 13.28 -9.06
C ILE A 671 22.38 13.27 -7.56
N THR A 672 21.14 13.59 -7.21
CA THR A 672 20.64 13.65 -5.83
C THR A 672 19.31 12.93 -5.69
N GLY A 673 18.24 13.62 -5.24
CA GLY A 673 16.89 13.06 -5.13
C GLY A 673 16.33 12.72 -6.51
N GLY A 674 15.60 11.60 -6.62
CA GLY A 674 15.13 11.07 -7.90
C GLY A 674 16.17 10.25 -8.67
N GLY A 675 17.41 10.20 -8.17
CA GLY A 675 18.48 9.33 -8.67
C GLY A 675 18.93 9.62 -10.11
N LEU A 676 19.69 8.71 -10.71
CA LEU A 676 20.44 8.95 -11.94
C LEU A 676 19.54 9.27 -13.14
N VAL A 677 18.52 8.43 -13.38
CA VAL A 677 17.68 8.52 -14.58
C VAL A 677 16.82 9.77 -14.58
N SER A 678 16.20 10.12 -13.44
CA SER A 678 15.34 11.31 -13.35
C SER A 678 16.16 12.59 -13.54
N ASN A 679 17.32 12.69 -12.88
CA ASN A 679 18.16 13.87 -12.97
C ASN A 679 18.79 14.06 -14.37
N LEU A 680 19.15 12.97 -15.07
CA LEU A 680 19.58 13.07 -16.47
C LEU A 680 18.45 13.53 -17.40
N LYS A 681 17.22 13.04 -17.21
CA LYS A 681 16.07 13.47 -18.04
C LYS A 681 15.81 14.98 -17.97
N ARG A 682 16.16 15.66 -16.87
CA ARG A 682 16.00 17.11 -16.71
C ARG A 682 16.86 17.92 -17.68
N VAL A 683 17.92 17.33 -18.22
CA VAL A 683 18.90 18.03 -19.08
C VAL A 683 18.95 17.50 -20.51
N LEU A 684 18.08 16.55 -20.84
CA LEU A 684 17.97 15.97 -22.17
C LEU A 684 16.84 16.61 -22.99
N PRO A 685 17.04 16.84 -24.29
CA PRO A 685 15.97 17.16 -25.22
C PRO A 685 14.88 16.07 -25.24
N LEU A 686 13.62 16.47 -25.46
CA LEU A 686 12.47 15.55 -25.43
C LEU A 686 12.55 14.39 -26.43
N ASN A 687 13.30 14.52 -27.52
CA ASN A 687 13.47 13.51 -28.57
C ASN A 687 14.65 12.55 -28.35
N LEU A 688 15.42 12.74 -27.27
CA LEU A 688 16.57 11.90 -26.94
C LEU A 688 16.31 11.08 -25.67
N ASP A 689 17.01 9.96 -25.55
CA ASP A 689 17.03 9.10 -24.37
C ASP A 689 18.47 8.69 -24.05
N ILE A 690 18.65 7.95 -22.95
CA ILE A 690 19.94 7.42 -22.53
C ILE A 690 20.00 5.92 -22.66
N GLU A 691 21.16 5.42 -23.02
CA GLU A 691 21.53 4.01 -22.87
C GLU A 691 22.64 3.93 -21.84
N LEU A 692 22.29 3.46 -20.64
CA LEU A 692 23.23 3.29 -19.54
C LEU A 692 23.87 1.90 -19.60
N TYR A 693 25.16 1.85 -19.32
CA TYR A 693 25.89 0.61 -19.06
C TYR A 693 25.62 0.12 -17.64
N ASP A 694 26.02 -1.12 -17.35
CA ASP A 694 25.93 -1.65 -15.99
C ASP A 694 26.80 -0.84 -15.02
N ILE A 695 26.14 -0.22 -14.05
CA ILE A 695 26.80 0.54 -12.99
C ILE A 695 26.97 -0.37 -11.76
N GLU A 696 28.22 -0.56 -11.38
CA GLU A 696 28.60 -1.28 -10.18
C GLU A 696 28.25 -0.47 -8.93
N PHE A 697 27.60 -1.13 -7.96
CA PHE A 697 27.18 -0.49 -6.73
C PHE A 697 28.32 -0.38 -5.73
N PRO A 698 28.54 0.81 -5.13
CA PRO A 698 29.49 0.95 -4.04
C PRO A 698 29.05 0.15 -2.82
N GLU A 699 29.99 -0.09 -1.90
CA GLU A 699 29.77 -0.90 -0.69
C GLU A 699 28.51 -0.50 0.10
N TRP A 700 28.30 0.81 0.30
CA TRP A 700 27.14 1.31 1.05
C TRP A 700 25.80 0.96 0.37
N CYS A 701 25.76 0.90 -0.98
CA CYS A 701 24.55 0.48 -1.69
C CYS A 701 24.23 -0.99 -1.40
N ASN A 702 25.24 -1.86 -1.55
CA ASN A 702 25.09 -3.28 -1.30
C ASN A 702 24.73 -3.56 0.16
N TYR A 703 25.28 -2.76 1.09
CA TYR A 703 24.95 -2.83 2.51
C TYR A 703 23.47 -2.50 2.77
N LEU A 704 22.98 -1.38 2.23
CA LEU A 704 21.58 -0.98 2.39
C LEU A 704 20.64 -2.04 1.82
N MET A 705 20.91 -2.53 0.61
CA MET A 705 20.11 -3.60 -0.01
C MET A 705 20.08 -4.86 0.86
N LYS A 706 21.22 -5.28 1.41
CA LYS A 706 21.29 -6.45 2.30
C LYS A 706 20.51 -6.27 3.61
N LYS A 707 20.43 -5.04 4.14
CA LYS A 707 19.73 -4.74 5.40
C LYS A 707 18.22 -4.54 5.24
N SER A 708 17.74 -4.33 4.02
CA SER A 708 16.35 -3.87 3.79
C SER A 708 15.62 -4.55 2.64
N ASN A 709 16.28 -5.44 1.87
CA ASN A 709 15.73 -6.05 0.65
C ASN A 709 15.32 -5.04 -0.43
N LEU A 710 15.96 -3.86 -0.48
CA LEU A 710 15.77 -2.92 -1.59
C LEU A 710 16.18 -3.54 -2.92
N SER A 711 15.37 -3.31 -3.96
CA SER A 711 15.72 -3.67 -5.32
C SER A 711 16.76 -2.70 -5.91
N ARG A 712 17.50 -3.13 -6.95
CA ARG A 712 18.41 -2.24 -7.67
C ARG A 712 17.68 -1.04 -8.28
N ASP A 713 16.48 -1.25 -8.82
CA ASP A 713 15.68 -0.20 -9.42
C ASP A 713 15.25 0.86 -8.39
N GLU A 714 14.85 0.43 -7.19
CA GLU A 714 14.52 1.36 -6.12
C GLU A 714 15.75 2.14 -5.64
N MET A 715 16.91 1.48 -5.54
CA MET A 715 18.18 2.15 -5.23
C MET A 715 18.48 3.27 -6.24
N PHE A 716 18.36 3.00 -7.55
CA PHE A 716 18.60 3.99 -8.60
C PHE A 716 17.57 5.11 -8.68
N ARG A 717 16.36 4.91 -8.14
CA ARG A 717 15.32 5.96 -8.05
C ARG A 717 15.53 6.88 -6.86
N VAL A 718 16.10 6.38 -5.77
CA VAL A 718 16.23 7.12 -4.51
C VAL A 718 17.60 7.77 -4.37
N PHE A 719 18.67 7.03 -4.68
CA PHE A 719 20.04 7.44 -4.37
C PHE A 719 20.88 7.70 -5.62
N ASN A 720 22.06 8.28 -5.39
CA ASN A 720 23.06 8.53 -6.42
C ASN A 720 23.80 7.26 -6.89
N CYS A 721 23.69 6.16 -6.14
CA CYS A 721 24.32 4.86 -6.43
C CYS A 721 25.81 4.91 -6.79
N GLY A 722 26.56 5.87 -6.22
CA GLY A 722 27.99 6.06 -6.49
C GLY A 722 28.29 6.99 -7.68
N VAL A 723 27.28 7.45 -8.41
CA VAL A 723 27.39 8.47 -9.46
C VAL A 723 26.92 9.79 -8.87
N GLY A 724 27.83 10.70 -8.52
CA GLY A 724 27.43 11.95 -7.85
C GLY A 724 27.12 13.11 -8.79
N PHE A 725 27.84 13.19 -9.91
CA PHE A 725 27.64 14.23 -10.90
C PHE A 725 27.91 13.66 -12.29
N VAL A 726 27.22 14.15 -13.30
CA VAL A 726 27.35 13.66 -14.68
C VAL A 726 27.69 14.80 -15.61
N LEU A 727 28.64 14.54 -16.52
CA LEU A 727 28.93 15.37 -17.67
C LEU A 727 28.47 14.63 -18.92
N VAL A 728 27.64 15.27 -19.74
CA VAL A 728 27.34 14.80 -21.10
C VAL A 728 28.28 15.54 -22.03
N VAL A 729 29.12 14.82 -22.76
CA VAL A 729 30.22 15.39 -23.54
C VAL A 729 30.18 14.91 -24.98
N ASP A 730 30.75 15.71 -25.86
CA ASP A 730 30.95 15.35 -27.26
C ASP A 730 31.76 14.05 -27.36
N LYS A 731 31.34 13.13 -28.25
CA LYS A 731 31.98 11.82 -28.45
C LYS A 731 33.47 11.88 -28.82
N ASP A 732 33.93 13.02 -29.34
CA ASP A 732 35.33 13.20 -29.76
C ASP A 732 36.25 13.63 -28.60
N VAL A 733 35.74 13.74 -27.36
CA VAL A 733 36.54 14.06 -26.18
C VAL A 733 37.42 12.87 -25.78
N ASP A 734 38.74 13.05 -25.83
CA ASP A 734 39.70 12.07 -25.31
C ASP A 734 39.80 12.14 -23.78
N LEU A 735 38.98 11.32 -23.11
CA LEU A 735 38.89 11.27 -21.65
C LEU A 735 40.19 10.81 -20.95
N ASN A 736 41.17 10.26 -21.66
CA ASN A 736 42.46 9.88 -21.06
C ASN A 736 43.25 11.09 -20.54
N VAL A 737 42.98 12.29 -21.07
CA VAL A 737 43.61 13.55 -20.64
C VAL A 737 42.82 14.22 -19.50
N PHE A 738 41.66 13.67 -19.13
CA PHE A 738 40.85 14.18 -18.02
C PHE A 738 41.34 13.62 -16.69
N ASP A 739 42.30 14.33 -16.08
CA ASP A 739 42.97 13.95 -14.83
C ASP A 739 42.09 14.14 -13.58
N CYS A 740 40.97 13.43 -13.55
CA CYS A 740 40.17 13.24 -12.35
C CYS A 740 39.49 11.86 -12.39
N PRO A 741 39.11 11.27 -11.24
CA PRO A 741 38.34 10.03 -11.23
C PRO A 741 37.02 10.20 -12.01
N HIS A 742 36.84 9.41 -13.07
CA HIS A 742 35.64 9.41 -13.88
C HIS A 742 35.40 8.03 -14.49
N LYS A 743 34.16 7.76 -14.92
CA LYS A 743 33.80 6.57 -15.70
C LYS A 743 32.78 6.91 -16.76
N VAL A 744 32.93 6.32 -17.95
CA VAL A 744 31.86 6.35 -18.96
C VAL A 744 30.78 5.37 -18.53
N ILE A 745 29.55 5.84 -18.40
CA ILE A 745 28.41 5.07 -17.88
C ILE A 745 27.28 4.93 -18.89
N GLY A 746 27.46 5.45 -20.11
CA GLY A 746 26.45 5.31 -21.14
C GLY A 746 26.65 6.27 -22.31
N THR A 747 25.66 6.28 -23.19
CA THR A 747 25.58 7.17 -24.35
C THR A 747 24.18 7.73 -24.53
N VAL A 748 24.07 8.85 -25.23
CA VAL A 748 22.78 9.44 -25.62
C VAL A 748 22.32 8.83 -26.94
N LYS A 749 21.04 8.47 -27.03
CA LYS A 749 20.41 7.89 -28.23
C LYS A 749 19.12 8.61 -28.59
N GLU A 750 18.62 8.35 -29.80
CA GLU A 750 17.26 8.74 -30.18
C GLU A 750 16.23 7.83 -29.49
N LYS A 751 15.03 8.35 -29.25
CA LYS A 751 13.92 7.63 -28.59
C LYS A 751 13.28 6.54 -29.46
#